data_AF-A0AA43HP17-F1
#
_entry.id   AF-A0AA43HP17-F1
#
_cell.length_a   1.000
_cell.length_b   1.000
_cell.length_c   1.000
_cell.angle_alpha   90.00
_cell.angle_beta   90.00
_cell.angle_gamma   90.00
#
_symmetry.space_group_name_H-M   'P 1'
#
loop_
_entity.id
_entity.type
_entity.pdbx_description
1 polymer ?
#
loop_
_entity_poly.entity_id
_entity_poly.type
_entity_poly.pdbx_seq_one_letter_code
_entity_poly.pdbx_strand_id
1 'polypeptide(L)'
;MPRRYDSDDIDDSDDDLQDDGSPLWRRRLITWTMAAVALGLGFLIPYTLYLNQQVTQRFGELRWQIPTRVYARPLVLMPGKAMDAATLKTELAASAYRDDGQGKDPATYAVQGGRFVISSRGYNDVDGHVAARRVELSLSGGSIASLRDADSRKALKAARMDPARIATLYGQKQEERRLIRMNEAPDLLVTGLQAVEDKDFNRHHGIDLSGIARAVWVTVRSGGQSRQGASTLTQQLARSGLLGIGKEQTVTRKFNEVLYALIMEARYDKRTIFEAYLNQVYLGQRGSQAIHGMSSGAEFWFGRDLSSLETEQIALLIGLVKGPSYYDPRRNPERALDRRNFVLGKLHEATLIDDAEYQRALKAPLGVPKTPGLVAANRFPAYVDLVRRQLAHDYPESALQGAGLSVMSGMSPSAQAYAEGAVTRTIKSLESKRRPELQAGLVMTDVHNGDVVAVIGSREVSEVGFNRAIEAQRPVGSLLKPFVYLLALAQPDRYSLASWVDDSPVTVQLSRGRNWNPGNADNRSHGTVRLIDALAHSYNQATVRVGMQVGPERVTQLIHVLAGIKAEANPAVILGSTDQSPYAMAQLYQFLASGGEIQPLHAVRGVLDPQGKLLKRYDKTPAPAQEGDSIAANLISIGLQQVVASGTAQRLNADGLGRLQPAGKTGTTNDGRDSWYAGYTGDHLAVIWMGNDQNEQAGLYGATGAMRVWSGIFQRLPTAPLKVSNKGLDWQPVAATGTNSTDEGCPGARRFPFVVGYAPAYEPCAPAALPDAQGGAEGEGGGWRSWFGLDRKPEPAAEPAAAPAAATPPPSR
;
A
#
# COMPACT_ATOMS: atom_id res chain seq x y z
N MET A 1 -13.25 -10.51 102.42
CA MET A 1 -14.11 -10.73 103.61
C MET A 1 -14.45 -9.37 104.21
N PRO A 2 -15.60 -9.20 104.87
CA PRO A 2 -16.97 -9.68 104.62
C PRO A 2 -17.90 -8.44 104.42
N ARG A 3 -19.24 -8.40 104.39
CA ARG A 3 -20.29 -9.06 105.17
C ARG A 3 -21.64 -8.68 104.53
N ARG A 4 -22.57 -9.64 104.47
CA ARG A 4 -24.03 -9.41 104.32
C ARG A 4 -24.54 -8.58 105.50
N TYR A 5 -25.62 -7.82 105.30
CA TYR A 5 -26.80 -7.92 106.14
C TYR A 5 -28.06 -7.61 105.33
N ASP A 6 -29.04 -8.48 105.53
CA ASP A 6 -30.38 -8.51 104.98
C ASP A 6 -31.31 -7.45 105.58
N SER A 7 -32.47 -7.38 104.91
CA SER A 7 -33.82 -7.35 105.46
C SER A 7 -34.50 -6.00 105.72
N ASP A 8 -35.51 -5.79 104.86
CA ASP A 8 -36.92 -5.65 105.20
C ASP A 8 -37.49 -4.24 105.41
N ASP A 9 -38.12 -3.80 104.31
CA ASP A 9 -39.58 -3.73 104.16
C ASP A 9 -40.37 -2.45 104.48
N ILE A 10 -41.20 -2.13 103.46
CA ILE A 10 -42.57 -1.58 103.47
C ILE A 10 -42.68 -0.06 103.75
N ASP A 11 -43.08 0.72 102.74
CA ASP A 11 -44.52 0.96 102.51
C ASP A 11 -44.79 1.72 101.20
N ASP A 12 -45.91 1.38 100.59
CA ASP A 12 -46.47 1.92 99.35
C ASP A 12 -46.93 3.38 99.48
N SER A 13 -46.81 4.14 98.40
CA SER A 13 -47.83 5.13 98.01
C SER A 13 -47.63 5.52 96.54
N ASP A 14 -48.44 4.89 95.70
CA ASP A 14 -48.81 5.37 94.37
C ASP A 14 -49.52 6.73 94.46
N ASP A 15 -49.16 7.65 93.58
CA ASP A 15 -50.13 8.49 92.84
C ASP A 15 -49.43 9.22 91.67
N ASP A 16 -49.68 8.67 90.48
CA ASP A 16 -49.84 9.26 89.15
C ASP A 16 -49.21 10.62 88.77
N LEU A 17 -48.26 10.55 87.82
CA LEU A 17 -48.18 11.50 86.69
C LEU A 17 -47.87 10.78 85.37
N GLN A 18 -48.92 10.69 84.55
CA GLN A 18 -49.02 10.41 83.11
C GLN A 18 -47.73 10.28 82.28
N ASP A 19 -47.50 9.06 81.79
CA ASP A 19 -46.59 8.69 80.71
C ASP A 19 -47.27 8.94 79.35
N ASP A 20 -46.90 10.01 78.64
CA ASP A 20 -47.32 10.24 77.25
C ASP A 20 -46.42 9.40 76.31
N GLY A 21 -46.60 8.09 76.41
CA GLY A 21 -45.84 7.08 75.69
C GLY A 21 -46.15 7.10 74.20
N SER A 22 -45.30 7.74 73.40
CA SER A 22 -45.31 7.57 71.95
C SER A 22 -45.36 6.06 71.60
N PRO A 23 -46.29 5.62 70.74
CA PRO A 23 -46.60 4.20 70.66
C PRO A 23 -45.40 3.41 70.12
N LEU A 24 -45.06 2.31 70.80
CA LEU A 24 -43.85 1.47 70.58
C LEU A 24 -43.59 1.10 69.12
N TRP A 25 -44.62 1.04 68.27
CA TRP A 25 -44.49 0.80 66.83
C TRP A 25 -43.80 1.95 66.09
N ARG A 26 -43.96 3.22 66.51
CA ARG A 26 -43.26 4.38 65.93
C ARG A 26 -41.77 4.34 66.23
N ARG A 27 -41.38 4.02 67.47
CA ARG A 27 -39.97 3.83 67.85
C ARG A 27 -39.32 2.70 67.06
N ARG A 28 -40.02 1.56 66.90
CA ARG A 28 -39.55 0.44 66.06
C ARG A 28 -39.47 0.83 64.58
N LEU A 29 -40.45 1.55 64.05
CA LEU A 29 -40.42 2.00 62.65
C LEU A 29 -39.21 2.92 62.39
N ILE A 30 -38.94 3.85 63.32
CA ILE A 30 -37.79 4.76 63.26
C ILE A 30 -36.46 3.99 63.38
N THR A 31 -36.33 3.04 64.31
CA THR A 31 -35.10 2.26 64.43
C THR A 31 -34.87 1.34 63.23
N TRP A 32 -35.90 0.71 62.68
CA TRP A 32 -35.79 -0.08 61.45
C TRP A 32 -35.48 0.78 60.22
N THR A 33 -36.04 1.99 60.10
CA THR A 33 -35.67 2.92 59.03
C THR A 33 -34.24 3.42 59.19
N MET A 34 -33.81 3.78 60.40
CA MET A 34 -32.42 4.18 60.65
C MET A 34 -31.44 3.03 60.39
N ALA A 35 -31.77 1.80 60.79
CA ALA A 35 -30.95 0.62 60.50
C ALA A 35 -30.88 0.33 58.98
N ALA A 36 -32.00 0.46 58.27
CA ALA A 36 -32.03 0.32 56.81
C ALA A 36 -31.24 1.43 56.10
N VAL A 37 -31.31 2.67 56.59
CA VAL A 37 -30.51 3.80 56.09
C VAL A 37 -29.02 3.58 56.39
N ALA A 38 -28.66 3.13 57.59
CA ALA A 38 -27.28 2.85 57.95
C ALA A 38 -26.69 1.69 57.15
N LEU A 39 -27.44 0.60 56.93
CA LEU A 39 -27.04 -0.50 56.04
C LEU A 39 -26.94 -0.04 54.59
N GLY A 40 -27.90 0.76 54.13
CA GLY A 40 -27.88 1.36 52.79
C GLY A 40 -26.65 2.23 52.58
N LEU A 41 -26.34 3.14 53.51
CA LEU A 41 -25.14 3.98 53.47
C LEU A 41 -23.86 3.16 53.61
N GLY A 42 -23.86 2.13 54.48
CA GLY A 42 -22.74 1.22 54.69
C GLY A 42 -22.36 0.40 53.46
N PHE A 43 -23.31 0.15 52.55
CA PHE A 43 -23.04 -0.44 51.23
C PHE A 43 -22.71 0.62 50.18
N LEU A 44 -23.51 1.69 50.12
CA LEU A 44 -23.48 2.67 49.03
C LEU A 44 -22.21 3.52 49.06
N ILE A 45 -21.66 3.85 50.23
CA ILE A 45 -20.42 4.62 50.36
C ILE A 45 -19.21 3.82 49.86
N PRO A 46 -18.91 2.60 50.35
CA PRO A 46 -17.83 1.78 49.80
C PRO A 46 -18.00 1.48 48.31
N TYR A 47 -19.23 1.23 47.87
CA TYR A 47 -19.51 1.00 46.45
C TYR A 47 -19.21 2.24 45.60
N THR A 48 -19.64 3.42 46.04
CA THR A 48 -19.34 4.69 45.35
C THR A 48 -17.83 4.96 45.32
N LEU A 49 -17.09 4.66 46.40
CA LEU A 49 -15.62 4.78 46.43
C LEU A 49 -14.94 3.83 45.44
N TYR A 50 -15.42 2.59 45.34
CA TYR A 50 -14.96 1.61 44.35
C TYR A 50 -15.21 2.10 42.92
N LEU A 51 -16.43 2.54 42.60
CA LEU A 51 -16.76 3.11 41.29
C LEU A 51 -15.93 4.36 40.98
N ASN A 52 -15.69 5.18 42.01
CA ASN A 52 -14.87 6.37 41.91
C ASN A 52 -13.40 6.06 41.57
N GLN A 53 -12.84 4.99 42.15
CA GLN A 53 -11.51 4.50 41.79
C GLN A 53 -11.49 4.00 40.34
N GLN A 54 -12.54 3.28 39.90
CA GLN A 54 -12.66 2.87 38.49
C GLN A 54 -12.75 4.05 37.52
N VAL A 55 -13.54 5.08 37.85
CA VAL A 55 -13.62 6.33 37.06
C VAL A 55 -12.25 6.97 37.00
N THR A 56 -11.52 7.03 38.11
CA THR A 56 -10.19 7.66 38.14
C THR A 56 -9.19 6.92 37.25
N GLN A 57 -9.12 5.59 37.34
CA GLN A 57 -8.22 4.79 36.51
C GLN A 57 -8.59 4.84 35.03
N ARG A 58 -9.86 4.53 34.69
CA ARG A 58 -10.27 4.37 33.29
C ARG A 58 -10.50 5.68 32.55
N PHE A 59 -10.97 6.71 33.23
CA PHE A 59 -11.09 8.04 32.63
C PHE A 59 -9.72 8.73 32.49
N GLY A 60 -8.76 8.41 33.37
CA GLY A 60 -7.37 8.86 33.25
C GLY A 60 -6.64 8.24 32.04
N GLU A 61 -6.80 6.93 31.81
CA GLU A 61 -6.22 6.20 30.67
C GLU A 61 -6.77 6.62 29.30
N LEU A 62 -8.05 7.03 29.26
CA LEU A 62 -8.71 7.50 28.03
C LEU A 62 -8.00 8.66 27.32
N ARG A 63 -7.25 9.46 28.08
CA ARG A 63 -6.58 10.65 27.55
C ARG A 63 -5.32 10.31 26.73
N TRP A 64 -4.90 9.04 26.68
CA TRP A 64 -3.54 8.70 26.25
C TRP A 64 -3.38 7.60 25.19
N GLN A 65 -4.43 6.94 24.71
CA GLN A 65 -4.27 5.93 23.65
C GLN A 65 -4.59 6.53 22.28
N ILE A 66 -3.60 7.18 21.67
CA ILE A 66 -3.67 7.60 20.27
C ILE A 66 -3.20 6.42 19.42
N PRO A 67 -3.98 5.95 18.44
CA PRO A 67 -3.55 4.84 17.60
C PRO A 67 -2.39 5.27 16.70
N THR A 68 -1.46 4.36 16.45
CA THR A 68 -0.38 4.58 15.49
C THR A 68 -0.95 4.51 14.08
N ARG A 69 -0.64 5.50 13.26
CA ARG A 69 -1.12 5.61 11.88
C ARG A 69 0.01 5.30 10.91
N VAL A 70 -0.31 4.59 9.83
CA VAL A 70 0.60 4.33 8.74
C VAL A 70 0.15 5.12 7.52
N TYR A 71 1.07 5.89 6.96
CA TYR A 71 0.88 6.73 5.80
C TYR A 71 1.66 6.20 4.60
N ALA A 72 1.11 6.35 3.40
CA ALA A 72 1.77 6.12 2.12
C ALA A 72 2.95 7.06 1.91
N ARG A 73 3.68 6.88 0.81
CA ARG A 73 4.67 7.87 0.39
C ARG A 73 3.98 9.18 0.02
N PRO A 74 4.56 10.34 0.32
CA PRO A 74 4.13 11.61 -0.25
C PRO A 74 4.22 11.58 -1.78
N LEU A 75 3.22 12.12 -2.47
CA LEU A 75 3.30 12.28 -3.92
C LEU A 75 4.21 13.45 -4.26
N VAL A 76 5.37 13.16 -4.83
CA VAL A 76 6.29 14.16 -5.38
C VAL A 76 5.92 14.46 -6.82
N LEU A 77 5.51 15.70 -7.07
CA LEU A 77 5.26 16.28 -8.38
C LEU A 77 6.50 17.06 -8.83
N MET A 78 7.02 16.79 -10.03
CA MET A 78 8.15 17.51 -10.61
C MET A 78 8.07 17.48 -12.14
N PRO A 79 8.53 18.52 -12.84
CA PRO A 79 8.59 18.51 -14.31
C PRO A 79 9.41 17.31 -14.83
N GLY A 80 8.96 16.69 -15.92
CA GLY A 80 9.58 15.51 -16.54
C GLY A 80 9.19 14.17 -15.93
N LYS A 81 8.58 14.13 -14.73
CA LYS A 81 8.14 12.88 -14.11
C LYS A 81 7.01 12.22 -14.91
N ALA A 82 7.11 10.92 -15.14
CA ALA A 82 6.06 10.13 -15.77
C ALA A 82 4.77 10.21 -14.94
N MET A 83 3.68 10.66 -15.56
CA MET A 83 2.39 10.87 -14.91
C MET A 83 1.28 11.06 -15.95
N ASP A 84 0.15 10.42 -15.73
CA ASP A 84 -1.08 10.66 -16.48
C ASP A 84 -2.22 11.11 -15.56
N ALA A 85 -3.31 11.57 -16.17
CA ALA A 85 -4.45 12.12 -15.43
C ALA A 85 -5.15 11.05 -14.56
N ALA A 86 -5.17 9.79 -15.00
CA ALA A 86 -5.81 8.72 -14.26
C ALA A 86 -5.02 8.38 -12.98
N THR A 87 -3.71 8.24 -13.12
CA THR A 87 -2.75 7.97 -12.05
C THR A 87 -2.76 9.10 -11.03
N LEU A 88 -2.70 10.36 -11.48
CA LEU A 88 -2.75 11.52 -10.59
C LEU A 88 -4.07 11.56 -9.80
N LYS A 89 -5.20 11.29 -10.46
CA LYS A 89 -6.51 11.20 -9.78
C LYS A 89 -6.54 10.06 -8.76
N THR A 90 -5.93 8.92 -9.05
CA THR A 90 -5.83 7.80 -8.10
C THR A 90 -5.03 8.18 -6.85
N GLU A 91 -3.89 8.85 -7.02
CA GLU A 91 -3.05 9.33 -5.91
C GLU A 91 -3.77 10.38 -5.04
N LEU A 92 -4.43 11.34 -5.69
CA LEU A 92 -5.22 12.39 -5.02
C LEU A 92 -6.42 11.78 -4.27
N ALA A 93 -7.15 10.86 -4.90
CA ALA A 93 -8.29 10.20 -4.27
C ALA A 93 -7.87 9.34 -3.06
N ALA A 94 -6.70 8.68 -3.12
CA ALA A 94 -6.15 7.95 -1.98
C ALA A 94 -5.87 8.87 -0.79
N SER A 95 -5.45 10.11 -1.06
CA SER A 95 -5.16 11.14 -0.06
C SER A 95 -6.40 11.98 0.32
N ALA A 96 -7.60 11.52 -0.05
CA ALA A 96 -8.88 12.17 0.22
C ALA A 96 -9.08 13.55 -0.44
N TYR A 97 -8.38 13.82 -1.55
CA TYR A 97 -8.61 15.03 -2.32
C TYR A 97 -9.89 14.92 -3.16
N ARG A 98 -10.64 16.02 -3.27
CA ARG A 98 -11.88 16.11 -4.05
C ARG A 98 -11.78 17.12 -5.19
N ASP A 99 -12.55 16.90 -6.24
CA ASP A 99 -12.75 17.89 -7.29
C ASP A 99 -13.83 18.90 -6.84
N ASP A 100 -13.43 20.15 -6.58
CA ASP A 100 -14.34 21.25 -6.22
C ASP A 100 -14.56 22.23 -7.40
N GLY A 101 -13.98 21.92 -8.57
CA GLY A 101 -14.02 22.77 -9.76
C GLY A 101 -13.13 24.03 -9.70
N GLN A 102 -12.53 24.37 -8.56
CA GLN A 102 -11.69 25.57 -8.41
C GLN A 102 -10.27 25.32 -7.87
N GLY A 103 -10.07 24.21 -7.15
CA GLY A 103 -8.85 23.81 -6.47
C GLY A 103 -8.43 24.81 -5.39
N LYS A 104 -9.37 25.44 -4.67
CA LYS A 104 -9.07 26.54 -3.74
C LYS A 104 -8.96 26.09 -2.28
N ASP A 105 -9.85 25.19 -1.85
CA ASP A 105 -9.89 24.76 -0.46
C ASP A 105 -8.81 23.70 -0.19
N PRO A 106 -8.33 23.55 1.06
CA PRO A 106 -7.40 22.46 1.40
C PRO A 106 -7.96 21.08 1.02
N ALA A 107 -7.09 20.20 0.51
CA ALA A 107 -7.46 18.87 -0.03
C ALA A 107 -8.49 18.93 -1.17
N THR A 108 -8.39 19.94 -2.04
CA THR A 108 -9.16 19.99 -3.28
C THR A 108 -8.27 20.09 -4.50
N TYR A 109 -8.83 19.73 -5.65
CA TYR A 109 -8.23 20.01 -6.93
C TYR A 109 -9.30 20.43 -7.94
N ALA A 110 -8.86 21.03 -9.03
CA ALA A 110 -9.68 21.25 -10.22
C ALA A 110 -8.91 20.77 -11.44
N VAL A 111 -9.64 20.22 -12.42
CA VAL A 111 -9.06 19.78 -13.68
C VAL A 111 -9.76 20.43 -14.87
N GLN A 112 -8.97 21.00 -15.78
CA GLN A 112 -9.46 21.53 -17.05
C GLN A 112 -8.54 21.04 -18.18
N GLY A 113 -9.04 20.07 -18.96
CA GLY A 113 -8.20 19.35 -19.92
C GLY A 113 -7.04 18.62 -19.24
N GLY A 114 -5.80 18.94 -19.60
CA GLY A 114 -4.58 18.41 -18.97
C GLY A 114 -4.02 19.25 -17.82
N ARG A 115 -4.68 20.35 -17.44
CA ARG A 115 -4.24 21.26 -16.38
C ARG A 115 -4.92 20.91 -15.06
N PHE A 116 -4.12 20.79 -14.01
CA PHE A 116 -4.59 20.56 -12.64
C PHE A 116 -4.17 21.74 -11.76
N VAL A 117 -5.09 22.21 -10.92
CA VAL A 117 -4.81 23.08 -9.78
C VAL A 117 -5.11 22.27 -8.53
N ILE A 118 -4.14 22.14 -7.62
CA ILE A 118 -4.24 21.27 -6.44
C ILE A 118 -3.87 22.10 -5.21
N SER A 119 -4.70 22.07 -4.17
CA SER A 119 -4.49 22.75 -2.90
C SER A 119 -4.16 21.76 -1.79
N SER A 120 -2.91 21.73 -1.34
CA SER A 120 -2.45 20.82 -0.29
C SER A 120 -2.71 21.33 1.11
N ARG A 121 -2.82 20.39 2.07
CA ARG A 121 -3.13 20.70 3.48
C ARG A 121 -1.91 21.06 4.33
N GLY A 122 -0.72 20.76 3.82
CA GLY A 122 0.51 20.71 4.63
C GLY A 122 0.52 19.50 5.57
N TYR A 123 1.71 19.05 5.96
CA TYR A 123 1.89 17.87 6.82
C TYR A 123 3.32 17.82 7.40
N ASN A 124 3.55 16.96 8.38
CA ASN A 124 4.90 16.65 8.88
C ASN A 124 5.43 15.39 8.18
N ASP A 125 6.63 15.47 7.61
CA ASP A 125 7.33 14.37 6.94
C ASP A 125 8.61 14.00 7.70
N VAL A 126 9.31 12.95 7.26
CA VAL A 126 10.62 12.55 7.82
C VAL A 126 11.70 13.63 7.68
N ASP A 127 11.53 14.56 6.73
CA ASP A 127 12.44 15.70 6.51
C ASP A 127 11.97 16.99 7.21
N GLY A 128 10.87 16.94 7.97
CA GLY A 128 10.29 18.08 8.67
C GLY A 128 8.96 18.56 8.10
N HIS A 129 8.54 19.77 8.49
CA HIS A 129 7.24 20.32 8.12
C HIS A 129 7.18 20.74 6.64
N VAL A 130 6.14 20.28 5.94
CA VAL A 130 5.81 20.67 4.58
C VAL A 130 4.60 21.59 4.63
N ALA A 131 4.80 22.85 4.25
CA ALA A 131 3.73 23.86 4.27
C ALA A 131 2.62 23.53 3.26
N ALA A 132 1.38 23.92 3.63
CA ALA A 132 0.26 23.95 2.70
C ALA A 132 0.58 24.84 1.50
N ARG A 133 0.20 24.40 0.30
CA ARG A 133 0.45 25.16 -0.92
C ARG A 133 -0.56 24.86 -2.00
N ARG A 134 -0.79 25.85 -2.87
CA ARG A 134 -1.56 25.66 -4.10
C ARG A 134 -0.63 25.55 -5.29
N VAL A 135 -0.68 24.42 -5.99
CA VAL A 135 0.17 24.12 -7.14
C VAL A 135 -0.67 23.99 -8.39
N GLU A 136 -0.10 24.44 -9.49
CA GLU A 136 -0.66 24.27 -10.81
C GLU A 136 0.32 23.49 -11.67
N LEU A 137 -0.19 22.44 -12.32
CA LEU A 137 0.59 21.60 -13.22
C LEU A 137 -0.15 21.35 -14.53
N SER A 138 0.61 21.06 -15.58
CA SER A 138 0.08 20.63 -16.87
C SER A 138 0.66 19.27 -17.23
N LEU A 139 -0.20 18.32 -17.60
CA LEU A 139 0.21 17.02 -18.12
C LEU A 139 0.30 17.08 -19.65
N SER A 140 1.38 16.53 -20.20
CA SER A 140 1.56 16.36 -21.65
C SER A 140 2.46 15.17 -21.93
N GLY A 141 2.16 14.40 -22.98
CA GLY A 141 2.98 13.26 -23.42
C GLY A 141 3.22 12.18 -22.37
N GLY A 142 2.28 11.99 -21.42
CA GLY A 142 2.43 11.03 -20.31
C GLY A 142 3.40 11.48 -19.21
N SER A 143 3.69 12.77 -19.11
CA SER A 143 4.55 13.35 -18.07
C SER A 143 4.02 14.68 -17.56
N ILE A 144 4.57 15.14 -16.44
CA ILE A 144 4.35 16.50 -15.93
C ILE A 144 5.18 17.48 -16.77
N ALA A 145 4.53 18.26 -17.64
CA ALA A 145 5.22 19.20 -18.53
C ALA A 145 5.62 20.50 -17.83
N SER A 146 4.81 20.99 -16.90
CA SER A 146 5.13 22.17 -16.10
C SER A 146 4.56 22.07 -14.70
N LEU A 147 5.22 22.70 -13.75
CA LEU A 147 4.80 22.82 -12.36
C LEU A 147 5.11 24.23 -11.87
N ARG A 148 4.11 24.91 -11.31
CA ARG A 148 4.25 26.25 -10.76
C ARG A 148 3.38 26.45 -9.53
N ASP A 149 3.74 27.44 -8.75
CA ASP A 149 2.94 27.92 -7.65
C ASP A 149 1.71 28.67 -8.20
N ALA A 150 0.51 28.33 -7.73
CA ALA A 150 -0.72 28.87 -8.31
C ALA A 150 -0.91 30.35 -7.98
N ASP A 151 -0.39 30.80 -6.84
CA ASP A 151 -0.54 32.17 -6.34
C ASP A 151 0.53 33.09 -6.94
N SER A 152 1.80 32.73 -6.75
CA SER A 152 2.92 33.54 -7.21
C SER A 152 3.27 33.34 -8.69
N ARG A 153 2.70 32.34 -9.36
CA ARG A 153 3.01 31.91 -10.74
C ARG A 153 4.47 31.49 -10.97
N LYS A 154 5.30 31.40 -9.93
CA LYS A 154 6.70 31.00 -10.02
C LYS A 154 6.83 29.52 -10.33
N ALA A 155 7.74 29.17 -11.24
CA ALA A 155 8.05 27.77 -11.56
C ALA A 155 8.60 27.05 -10.33
N LEU A 156 8.22 25.78 -10.17
CA LEU A 156 8.64 24.93 -9.06
C LEU A 156 9.45 23.76 -9.57
N LYS A 157 10.57 23.47 -8.90
CA LYS A 157 11.36 22.25 -9.16
C LYS A 157 10.60 21.00 -8.74
N ALA A 158 9.96 21.06 -7.57
CA ALA A 158 9.13 19.98 -7.06
C ALA A 158 8.06 20.51 -6.10
N ALA A 159 7.01 19.73 -5.89
CA ALA A 159 6.01 19.90 -4.85
C ALA A 159 5.63 18.54 -4.25
N ARG A 160 5.46 18.48 -2.92
CA ARG A 160 5.03 17.28 -2.20
C ARG A 160 3.58 17.44 -1.76
N MET A 161 2.74 16.48 -2.11
CA MET A 161 1.37 16.39 -1.60
C MET A 161 1.35 15.56 -0.32
N ASP A 162 0.44 15.89 0.59
CA ASP A 162 0.27 15.13 1.84
C ASP A 162 -0.07 13.66 1.57
N PRO A 163 0.50 12.73 2.35
CA PRO A 163 0.38 11.31 2.09
C PRO A 163 -0.99 10.75 2.48
N ALA A 164 -1.45 9.75 1.74
CA ALA A 164 -2.62 8.97 2.06
C ALA A 164 -2.42 8.17 3.36
N ARG A 165 -3.42 8.11 4.23
CA ARG A 165 -3.44 7.15 5.34
C ARG A 165 -3.79 5.76 4.79
N ILE A 166 -2.94 4.76 5.05
CA ILE A 166 -3.12 3.40 4.51
C ILE A 166 -3.56 2.40 5.57
N ALA A 167 -3.19 2.63 6.84
CA ALA A 167 -3.52 1.75 7.94
C ALA A 167 -3.55 2.46 9.28
N THR A 168 -4.27 1.86 10.22
CA THR A 168 -4.20 2.19 11.64
C THR A 168 -3.77 0.92 12.38
N LEU A 169 -2.65 1.01 13.12
CA LEU A 169 -2.17 -0.06 13.97
C LEU A 169 -2.86 0.05 15.33
N TYR A 170 -3.89 -0.78 15.52
CA TYR A 170 -4.61 -0.86 16.80
C TYR A 170 -3.84 -1.71 17.83
N GLY A 171 -4.12 -1.46 19.10
CA GLY A 171 -3.80 -2.37 20.19
C GLY A 171 -4.76 -3.56 20.29
N GLN A 172 -4.77 -4.26 21.44
CA GLN A 172 -5.61 -5.44 21.67
C GLN A 172 -7.14 -5.25 21.44
N LYS A 173 -7.62 -4.00 21.40
CA LYS A 173 -8.99 -3.65 20.99
C LYS A 173 -8.96 -2.84 19.68
N GLN A 174 -9.69 -3.30 18.66
CA GLN A 174 -9.80 -2.63 17.35
C GLN A 174 -10.80 -1.47 17.39
N GLU A 175 -10.38 -0.34 17.96
CA GLU A 175 -11.18 0.89 18.02
C GLU A 175 -10.47 2.04 17.29
N GLU A 176 -11.15 2.71 16.35
CA GLU A 176 -10.60 3.91 15.68
C GLU A 176 -10.98 5.16 16.45
N ARG A 177 -9.97 5.98 16.74
CA ARG A 177 -10.11 7.24 17.47
C ARG A 177 -9.20 8.31 16.89
N ARG A 178 -9.78 9.47 16.57
CA ARG A 178 -9.05 10.73 16.42
C ARG A 178 -9.48 11.66 17.53
N LEU A 179 -8.59 11.85 18.50
CA LEU A 179 -8.83 12.77 19.60
C LEU A 179 -8.89 14.19 19.05
N ILE A 180 -9.97 14.88 19.40
CA ILE A 180 -10.09 16.33 19.22
C ILE A 180 -10.22 16.97 20.59
N ARG A 181 -9.67 18.18 20.69
CA ARG A 181 -9.96 19.06 21.81
C ARG A 181 -11.27 19.78 21.57
N MET A 182 -11.90 20.25 22.64
CA MET A 182 -13.16 20.98 22.56
C MET A 182 -13.09 22.20 21.60
N ASN A 183 -11.95 22.90 21.57
CA ASN A 183 -11.74 24.08 20.72
C ASN A 183 -11.48 23.75 19.23
N GLU A 184 -11.29 22.49 18.87
CA GLU A 184 -11.12 22.04 17.49
C GLU A 184 -12.46 21.57 16.88
N ALA A 185 -13.50 21.38 17.70
CA ALA A 185 -14.82 20.98 17.25
C ALA A 185 -15.58 22.20 16.69
N PRO A 186 -16.32 22.07 15.56
CA PRO A 186 -17.19 23.12 15.07
C PRO A 186 -18.21 23.55 16.13
N ASP A 187 -18.45 24.86 16.26
CA ASP A 187 -19.44 25.38 17.22
C ASP A 187 -20.83 24.81 16.99
N LEU A 188 -21.23 24.67 15.73
CA LEU A 188 -22.50 24.07 15.35
C LEU A 188 -22.62 22.60 15.81
N LEU A 189 -21.52 21.85 15.82
CA LEU A 189 -21.51 20.48 16.32
C LEU A 189 -21.72 20.45 17.83
N VAL A 190 -21.00 21.29 18.57
CA VAL A 190 -21.07 21.37 20.03
C VAL A 190 -22.47 21.78 20.47
N THR A 191 -22.93 22.93 19.98
CA THR A 191 -24.22 23.50 20.35
C THR A 191 -25.37 22.66 19.81
N GLY A 192 -25.24 22.12 18.60
CA GLY A 192 -26.25 21.26 18.00
C GLY A 192 -26.44 19.94 18.74
N LEU A 193 -25.34 19.32 19.19
CA LEU A 193 -25.42 18.09 19.97
C LEU A 193 -26.10 18.34 21.33
N GLN A 194 -25.82 19.47 21.99
CA GLN A 194 -26.53 19.89 23.20
C GLN A 194 -28.02 20.12 22.90
N ALA A 195 -28.36 20.86 21.85
CA ALA A 195 -29.75 21.15 21.49
C ALA A 195 -30.58 19.89 21.18
N VAL A 196 -29.95 18.86 20.60
CA VAL A 196 -30.63 17.62 20.18
C VAL A 196 -30.66 16.56 21.28
N GLU A 197 -29.55 16.33 21.97
CA GLU A 197 -29.39 15.23 22.92
C GLU A 197 -29.59 15.66 24.39
N ASP A 198 -29.22 16.89 24.77
CA ASP A 198 -29.25 17.33 26.18
C ASP A 198 -29.25 18.87 26.32
N LYS A 199 -30.43 19.47 26.19
CA LYS A 199 -30.61 20.94 26.18
C LYS A 199 -30.16 21.62 27.48
N ASP A 200 -30.30 20.92 28.61
CA ASP A 200 -29.99 21.44 29.94
C ASP A 200 -28.62 20.97 30.45
N PHE A 201 -27.76 20.46 29.57
CA PHE A 201 -26.43 19.90 29.89
C PHE A 201 -25.60 20.78 30.83
N ASN A 202 -25.61 22.09 30.61
CA ASN A 202 -24.80 23.03 31.39
C ASN A 202 -25.37 23.33 32.79
N ARG A 203 -26.62 22.92 33.08
CA ARG A 203 -27.34 23.26 34.33
C ARG A 203 -27.45 22.11 35.31
N HIS A 204 -27.54 20.87 34.83
CA HIS A 204 -27.71 19.70 35.70
C HIS A 204 -26.38 19.09 36.14
N HIS A 205 -26.36 18.30 37.21
CA HIS A 205 -25.18 17.54 37.65
C HIS A 205 -25.35 16.06 37.29
N GLY A 206 -25.10 15.69 36.04
CA GLY A 206 -25.20 14.30 35.56
C GLY A 206 -26.61 13.72 35.33
N ILE A 207 -27.66 14.25 35.97
CA ILE A 207 -29.05 13.80 35.79
C ILE A 207 -29.95 15.01 35.58
N ASP A 208 -30.74 15.03 34.51
CA ASP A 208 -31.79 16.02 34.30
C ASP A 208 -33.12 15.56 34.93
N LEU A 209 -33.37 16.01 36.16
CA LEU A 209 -34.61 15.71 36.88
C LEU A 209 -35.85 16.28 36.17
N SER A 210 -35.71 17.45 35.53
CA SER A 210 -36.80 18.10 34.81
C SER A 210 -37.15 17.34 33.53
N GLY A 211 -36.14 16.86 32.81
CA GLY A 211 -36.29 16.01 31.62
C GLY A 211 -36.87 14.64 31.94
N ILE A 212 -36.47 14.03 33.06
CA ILE A 212 -37.08 12.76 33.53
C ILE A 212 -38.57 12.98 33.84
N ALA A 213 -38.92 14.00 34.62
CA ALA A 213 -40.31 14.30 34.94
C ALA A 213 -41.15 14.58 33.68
N ARG A 214 -40.59 15.33 32.73
CA ARG A 214 -41.20 15.62 31.43
C ARG A 214 -41.43 14.35 30.61
N ALA A 215 -40.42 13.48 30.52
CA ALA A 215 -40.50 12.23 29.77
C ALA A 215 -41.54 11.26 30.36
N VAL A 216 -41.61 11.17 31.70
CA VAL A 216 -42.63 10.38 32.39
C VAL A 216 -44.02 10.93 32.09
N TRP A 217 -44.23 12.24 32.22
CA TRP A 217 -45.51 12.88 31.95
C TRP A 217 -45.96 12.69 30.50
N VAL A 218 -45.06 12.87 29.53
CA VAL A 218 -45.34 12.63 28.11
C VAL A 218 -45.71 11.17 27.86
N THR A 219 -44.96 10.22 28.43
CA THR A 219 -45.19 8.77 28.24
C THR A 219 -46.54 8.33 28.79
N VAL A 220 -46.94 8.87 29.95
CA VAL A 220 -48.26 8.64 30.56
C VAL A 220 -49.36 9.23 29.67
N ARG A 221 -49.15 10.43 29.13
CA ARG A 221 -50.12 11.12 28.25
C ARG A 221 -50.26 10.48 26.86
N SER A 222 -49.21 9.83 26.35
CA SER A 222 -49.18 9.24 25.00
C SER A 222 -49.51 7.74 24.96
N GLY A 223 -50.15 7.19 26.00
CA GLY A 223 -50.60 5.80 26.01
C GLY A 223 -49.47 4.77 26.11
N GLY A 224 -48.36 5.09 26.79
CA GLY A 224 -47.26 4.17 27.05
C GLY A 224 -46.19 4.08 25.96
N GLN A 225 -46.34 4.77 24.82
CA GLN A 225 -45.29 4.86 23.81
C GLN A 225 -44.23 5.89 24.24
N SER A 226 -43.07 5.42 24.71
CA SER A 226 -41.93 6.27 25.06
C SER A 226 -41.35 6.93 23.80
N ARG A 227 -41.60 8.23 23.62
CA ARG A 227 -41.16 9.01 22.44
C ARG A 227 -39.94 9.91 22.70
N GLN A 228 -39.54 10.10 23.97
CA GLN A 228 -38.41 10.98 24.35
C GLN A 228 -37.41 10.24 25.25
N GLY A 229 -36.11 10.45 24.99
CA GLY A 229 -35.03 9.90 25.80
C GLY A 229 -34.78 10.78 27.03
N ALA A 230 -34.73 10.18 28.23
CA ALA A 230 -34.47 10.87 29.49
C ALA A 230 -33.00 10.80 29.95
N SER A 231 -32.08 10.36 29.07
CA SER A 231 -30.66 10.18 29.40
C SER A 231 -29.83 11.40 29.01
N THR A 232 -29.07 11.94 29.96
CA THR A 232 -28.12 13.06 29.76
C THR A 232 -26.87 12.62 29.00
N LEU A 233 -26.10 13.56 28.43
CA LEU A 233 -24.83 13.25 27.76
C LEU A 233 -23.84 12.54 28.68
N THR A 234 -23.77 12.93 29.96
CA THR A 234 -22.90 12.28 30.96
C THR A 234 -23.33 10.83 31.21
N GLN A 235 -24.63 10.55 31.27
CA GLN A 235 -25.15 9.18 31.35
C GLN A 235 -24.82 8.37 30.10
N GLN A 236 -24.94 9.00 28.92
CA GLN A 236 -24.57 8.36 27.66
C GLN A 236 -23.07 8.03 27.59
N LEU A 237 -22.21 8.89 28.15
CA LEU A 237 -20.78 8.64 28.28
C LEU A 237 -20.50 7.48 29.24
N ALA A 238 -21.16 7.45 30.41
CA ALA A 238 -20.99 6.37 31.39
C ALA A 238 -21.34 4.98 30.81
N ARG A 239 -22.37 4.89 29.95
CA ARG A 239 -22.79 3.64 29.28
C ARG A 239 -21.98 3.27 28.03
N SER A 240 -21.04 4.09 27.58
CA SER A 240 -20.32 3.90 26.31
C SER A 240 -19.31 2.73 26.28
N GLY A 241 -19.30 1.89 27.33
CA GLY A 241 -18.37 0.77 27.50
C GLY A 241 -17.07 1.16 28.21
N LEU A 242 -16.81 2.46 28.38
CA LEU A 242 -15.63 3.00 29.06
C LEU A 242 -15.44 2.41 30.46
N LEU A 243 -16.50 2.39 31.26
CA LEU A 243 -16.46 1.96 32.65
C LEU A 243 -16.69 0.44 32.78
N GLY A 244 -16.61 -0.31 31.67
CA GLY A 244 -16.76 -1.77 31.61
C GLY A 244 -18.15 -2.27 31.98
N ILE A 245 -19.14 -1.40 31.89
CA ILE A 245 -20.54 -1.76 32.09
C ILE A 245 -21.01 -2.46 30.81
N GLY A 246 -21.57 -3.67 30.94
CA GLY A 246 -22.07 -4.46 29.81
C GLY A 246 -23.21 -3.77 29.04
N LYS A 247 -23.50 -4.27 27.82
CA LYS A 247 -24.53 -3.70 26.92
C LYS A 247 -25.98 -4.06 27.30
N GLU A 248 -26.18 -4.86 28.34
CA GLU A 248 -27.48 -5.43 28.73
C GLU A 248 -28.41 -4.38 29.36
N GLN A 249 -29.69 -4.35 29.00
CA GLN A 249 -30.66 -3.40 29.56
C GLN A 249 -31.22 -3.87 30.91
N THR A 250 -30.43 -3.77 31.98
CA THR A 250 -30.86 -4.11 33.35
C THR A 250 -31.06 -2.87 34.22
N VAL A 251 -31.93 -2.97 35.23
CA VAL A 251 -32.16 -1.88 36.21
C VAL A 251 -30.88 -1.58 36.99
N THR A 252 -30.12 -2.62 37.36
CA THR A 252 -28.80 -2.49 38.02
C THR A 252 -27.82 -1.72 37.15
N ARG A 253 -27.81 -1.96 35.83
CA ARG A 253 -26.99 -1.18 34.89
C ARG A 253 -27.38 0.30 34.93
N LYS A 254 -28.68 0.60 34.87
CA LYS A 254 -29.16 1.99 34.86
C LYS A 254 -28.83 2.72 36.15
N PHE A 255 -28.87 2.03 37.29
CA PHE A 255 -28.40 2.56 38.58
C PHE A 255 -26.91 2.92 38.53
N ASN A 256 -26.06 2.01 38.02
CA ASN A 256 -24.63 2.27 37.88
C ASN A 256 -24.33 3.42 36.91
N GLU A 257 -25.04 3.50 35.78
CA GLU A 257 -24.94 4.61 34.80
C GLU A 257 -25.16 5.97 35.46
N VAL A 258 -26.17 6.05 36.32
CA VAL A 258 -26.51 7.27 37.08
C VAL A 258 -25.42 7.62 38.09
N LEU A 259 -24.96 6.63 38.88
CA LEU A 259 -23.94 6.86 39.90
C LEU A 259 -22.60 7.26 39.28
N TYR A 260 -22.21 6.63 38.17
CA TYR A 260 -21.04 7.06 37.40
C TYR A 260 -21.18 8.47 36.84
N ALA A 261 -22.35 8.83 36.30
CA ALA A 261 -22.57 10.19 35.80
C ALA A 261 -22.41 11.23 36.92
N LEU A 262 -22.93 10.97 38.12
CA LEU A 262 -22.75 11.84 39.29
C LEU A 262 -21.28 11.96 39.70
N ILE A 263 -20.56 10.82 39.77
CA ILE A 263 -19.13 10.80 40.13
C ILE A 263 -18.30 11.58 39.11
N MET A 264 -18.58 11.42 37.81
CA MET A 264 -17.87 12.13 36.75
C MET A 264 -18.09 13.64 36.84
N GLU A 265 -19.32 14.09 37.07
CA GLU A 265 -19.69 15.50 37.20
C GLU A 265 -19.16 16.15 38.48
N ALA A 266 -18.92 15.36 39.52
CA ALA A 266 -18.26 15.83 40.74
C ALA A 266 -16.73 15.99 40.57
N ARG A 267 -16.12 15.24 39.65
CA ARG A 267 -14.65 15.22 39.45
C ARG A 267 -14.17 16.09 38.30
N TYR A 268 -14.95 16.18 37.23
CA TYR A 268 -14.54 16.79 35.98
C TYR A 268 -15.49 17.91 35.62
N ASP A 269 -14.94 18.98 35.06
CA ASP A 269 -15.72 20.08 34.53
C ASP A 269 -16.50 19.67 33.28
N LYS A 270 -17.60 20.38 33.00
CA LYS A 270 -18.49 20.13 31.86
C LYS A 270 -17.75 20.05 30.53
N ARG A 271 -16.70 20.87 30.36
CA ARG A 271 -15.88 20.87 29.15
C ARG A 271 -15.17 19.53 28.98
N THR A 272 -14.52 19.02 30.03
CA THR A 272 -13.83 17.73 29.99
C THR A 272 -14.79 16.56 29.73
N ILE A 273 -15.97 16.58 30.34
CA ILE A 273 -17.00 15.55 30.10
C ILE A 273 -17.47 15.57 28.65
N PHE A 274 -17.73 16.76 28.11
CA PHE A 274 -18.18 16.90 26.73
C PHE A 274 -17.08 16.54 25.73
N GLU A 275 -15.82 16.92 25.99
CA GLU A 275 -14.67 16.51 25.18
C GLU A 275 -14.49 14.99 25.17
N ALA A 276 -14.60 14.33 26.33
CA ALA A 276 -14.57 12.88 26.41
C ALA A 276 -15.74 12.24 25.64
N TYR A 277 -16.93 12.85 25.71
CA TYR A 277 -18.09 12.40 24.94
C TYR A 277 -17.85 12.47 23.43
N LEU A 278 -17.38 13.61 22.93
CA LEU A 278 -17.08 13.81 21.51
C LEU A 278 -16.07 12.78 20.98
N ASN A 279 -15.18 12.29 21.83
CA ASN A 279 -14.14 11.32 21.45
C ASN A 279 -14.57 9.85 21.64
N GLN A 280 -15.60 9.58 22.46
CA GLN A 280 -15.99 8.21 22.84
C GLN A 280 -17.27 7.72 22.16
N VAL A 281 -18.14 8.64 21.71
CA VAL A 281 -19.43 8.29 21.12
C VAL A 281 -19.28 7.33 19.95
N TYR A 282 -20.05 6.24 19.96
CA TYR A 282 -20.04 5.24 18.88
C TYR A 282 -20.81 5.79 17.68
N LEU A 283 -20.22 5.75 16.48
CA LEU A 283 -20.78 6.35 15.27
C LEU A 283 -20.87 5.40 14.08
N GLY A 284 -20.41 4.16 14.22
CA GLY A 284 -20.55 3.15 13.18
C GLY A 284 -19.66 1.94 13.37
N GLN A 285 -19.87 0.92 12.55
CA GLN A 285 -19.04 -0.28 12.48
C GLN A 285 -18.51 -0.47 11.07
N ARG A 286 -17.28 -0.98 10.94
CA ARG A 286 -16.76 -1.52 9.70
C ARG A 286 -16.10 -2.87 9.93
N GLY A 287 -16.73 -3.94 9.46
CA GLY A 287 -16.24 -5.30 9.72
C GLY A 287 -16.11 -5.54 11.23
N SER A 288 -14.93 -5.92 11.70
CA SER A 288 -14.60 -6.09 13.12
C SER A 288 -14.29 -4.78 13.87
N GLN A 289 -14.18 -3.65 13.18
CA GLN A 289 -13.72 -2.39 13.74
C GLN A 289 -14.86 -1.46 14.13
N ALA A 290 -14.85 -0.97 15.38
CA ALA A 290 -15.78 0.04 15.86
C ALA A 290 -15.23 1.46 15.62
N ILE A 291 -16.09 2.36 15.14
CA ILE A 291 -15.77 3.77 14.89
C ILE A 291 -16.28 4.60 16.06
N HIS A 292 -15.36 5.15 16.84
CA HIS A 292 -15.64 5.97 18.01
C HIS A 292 -15.13 7.40 17.83
N GLY A 293 -15.93 8.36 18.29
CA GLY A 293 -15.63 9.79 18.29
C GLY A 293 -16.03 10.52 17.00
N MET A 294 -16.48 11.77 17.15
CA MET A 294 -17.02 12.60 16.07
C MET A 294 -16.02 12.82 14.94
N SER A 295 -14.74 13.01 15.26
CA SER A 295 -13.69 13.19 14.25
C SER A 295 -13.47 11.93 13.41
N SER A 296 -13.39 10.77 14.05
CA SER A 296 -13.33 9.47 13.34
C SER A 296 -14.59 9.23 12.51
N GLY A 297 -15.76 9.62 13.03
CA GLY A 297 -17.04 9.53 12.32
C GLY A 297 -17.10 10.43 11.08
N ALA A 298 -16.58 11.66 11.15
CA ALA A 298 -16.49 12.58 10.03
C ALA A 298 -15.63 11.99 8.90
N GLU A 299 -14.48 11.42 9.25
CA GLU A 299 -13.60 10.77 8.29
C GLU A 299 -14.24 9.48 7.73
N PHE A 300 -14.89 8.68 8.58
CA PHE A 300 -15.49 7.41 8.17
C PHE A 300 -16.70 7.59 7.24
N TRP A 301 -17.56 8.57 7.52
CA TRP A 301 -18.80 8.78 6.76
C TRP A 301 -18.59 9.71 5.56
N PHE A 302 -17.77 10.76 5.72
CA PHE A 302 -17.62 11.82 4.71
C PHE A 302 -16.21 11.89 4.12
N GLY A 303 -15.21 11.23 4.70
CA GLY A 303 -13.81 11.36 4.27
C GLY A 303 -13.23 12.76 4.53
N ARG A 304 -13.81 13.51 5.48
CA ARG A 304 -13.50 14.92 5.75
C ARG A 304 -13.00 15.10 7.18
N ASP A 305 -12.24 16.17 7.39
CA ASP A 305 -11.95 16.65 8.73
C ASP A 305 -13.24 17.17 9.39
N LEU A 306 -13.39 16.96 10.69
CA LEU A 306 -14.55 17.41 11.44
C LEU A 306 -14.79 18.92 11.31
N SER A 307 -13.71 19.71 11.33
CA SER A 307 -13.75 21.17 11.17
C SER A 307 -14.25 21.62 9.79
N SER A 308 -14.16 20.74 8.79
CA SER A 308 -14.53 21.03 7.41
C SER A 308 -15.94 20.57 7.05
N LEU A 309 -16.72 19.99 7.98
CA LEU A 309 -18.05 19.48 7.65
C LEU A 309 -19.06 20.61 7.42
N GLU A 310 -19.94 20.42 6.44
CA GLU A 310 -21.09 21.32 6.23
C GLU A 310 -22.20 21.03 7.25
N THR A 311 -23.15 21.96 7.36
CA THR A 311 -24.33 21.89 8.26
C THR A 311 -25.09 20.56 8.16
N GLU A 312 -25.40 20.08 6.95
CA GLU A 312 -26.13 18.83 6.75
C GLU A 312 -25.32 17.58 7.17
N GLN A 313 -23.99 17.66 7.08
CA GLN A 313 -23.08 16.58 7.46
C GLN A 313 -22.93 16.53 8.99
N ILE A 314 -22.84 17.70 9.64
CA ILE A 314 -22.90 17.84 11.10
C ILE A 314 -24.22 17.30 11.63
N ALA A 315 -25.35 17.69 11.01
CA ALA A 315 -26.67 17.21 11.40
C ALA A 315 -26.83 15.69 11.26
N LEU A 316 -26.28 15.10 10.19
CA LEU A 316 -26.26 13.65 10.03
C LEU A 316 -25.43 12.98 11.13
N LEU A 317 -24.24 13.52 11.44
CA LEU A 317 -23.34 12.97 12.45
C LEU A 317 -23.97 12.98 13.85
N ILE A 318 -24.61 14.09 14.23
CA ILE A 318 -25.41 14.20 15.46
C ILE A 318 -26.57 13.20 15.43
N GLY A 319 -27.24 13.06 14.28
CA GLY A 319 -28.35 12.12 14.11
C GLY A 319 -27.96 10.66 14.35
N LEU A 320 -26.76 10.28 13.96
CA LEU A 320 -26.21 8.92 14.08
C LEU A 320 -25.97 8.51 15.54
N VAL A 321 -25.66 9.45 16.44
CA VAL A 321 -25.41 9.21 17.87
C VAL A 321 -26.50 8.36 18.54
N LYS A 322 -27.77 8.64 18.21
CA LYS A 322 -28.92 7.91 18.76
C LYS A 322 -28.92 6.42 18.43
N GLY A 323 -28.37 6.04 17.28
CA GLY A 323 -28.39 4.65 16.82
C GLY A 323 -27.63 4.45 15.52
N PRO A 324 -26.30 4.32 15.55
CA PRO A 324 -25.48 4.34 14.33
C PRO A 324 -25.79 3.22 13.35
N SER A 325 -26.06 2.01 13.85
CA SER A 325 -26.41 0.87 13.00
C SER A 325 -27.82 0.97 12.41
N TYR A 326 -28.74 1.63 13.11
CA TYR A 326 -30.13 1.79 12.68
C TYR A 326 -30.30 2.92 11.65
N TYR A 327 -29.54 4.00 11.83
CA TYR A 327 -29.49 5.15 10.94
C TYR A 327 -28.32 5.10 9.96
N ASP A 328 -27.75 3.91 9.71
CA ASP A 328 -26.62 3.72 8.80
C ASP A 328 -26.97 4.28 7.40
N PRO A 329 -26.30 5.35 6.92
CA PRO A 329 -26.65 6.02 5.67
C PRO A 329 -26.38 5.19 4.41
N ARG A 330 -25.52 4.17 4.49
CA ARG A 330 -25.22 3.27 3.37
C ARG A 330 -26.21 2.13 3.29
N ARG A 331 -26.62 1.58 4.44
CA ARG A 331 -27.60 0.48 4.51
C ARG A 331 -29.05 0.96 4.42
N ASN A 332 -29.36 2.11 5.02
CA ASN A 332 -30.70 2.65 5.18
C ASN A 332 -30.73 4.17 4.94
N PRO A 333 -30.53 4.61 3.69
CA PRO A 333 -30.41 6.03 3.35
C PRO A 333 -31.66 6.85 3.72
N GLU A 334 -32.86 6.29 3.57
CA GLU A 334 -34.12 6.99 3.91
C GLU A 334 -34.20 7.31 5.40
N ARG A 335 -33.95 6.32 6.27
CA ARG A 335 -33.93 6.52 7.73
C ARG A 335 -32.88 7.54 8.16
N ALA A 336 -31.70 7.51 7.52
CA ALA A 336 -30.63 8.47 7.78
C ALA A 336 -31.03 9.89 7.35
N LEU A 337 -31.68 10.04 6.19
CA LEU A 337 -32.20 11.29 5.67
C LEU A 337 -33.24 11.89 6.63
N ASP A 338 -34.24 11.11 7.04
CA ASP A 338 -35.27 11.57 7.98
C ASP A 338 -34.66 11.99 9.31
N ARG A 339 -33.71 11.20 9.83
CA ARG A 339 -33.05 11.50 11.10
C ARG A 339 -32.21 12.78 11.01
N ARG A 340 -31.48 12.99 9.91
CA ARG A 340 -30.73 14.22 9.66
C ARG A 340 -31.65 15.42 9.56
N ASN A 341 -32.77 15.30 8.83
CA ASN A 341 -33.73 16.39 8.67
C ASN A 341 -34.41 16.75 9.99
N PHE A 342 -34.70 15.75 10.85
CA PHE A 342 -35.14 15.98 12.22
C PHE A 342 -34.12 16.80 13.02
N VAL A 343 -32.82 16.47 12.90
CA VAL A 343 -31.76 17.24 13.56
C VAL A 343 -31.69 18.65 13.02
N LEU A 344 -31.72 18.84 11.69
CA LEU A 344 -31.75 20.17 11.07
C LEU A 344 -32.91 21.02 11.60
N GLY A 345 -34.11 20.44 11.75
CA GLY A 345 -35.25 21.13 12.35
C GLY A 345 -34.99 21.56 13.80
N LYS A 346 -34.29 20.74 14.59
CA LYS A 346 -33.88 21.11 15.96
C LYS A 346 -32.82 22.20 16.01
N LEU A 347 -31.88 22.20 15.06
CA LEU A 347 -30.89 23.28 14.94
C LEU A 347 -31.57 24.61 14.59
N HIS A 348 -32.57 24.56 13.71
CA HIS A 348 -33.37 25.74 13.33
C HIS A 348 -34.25 26.25 14.47
N GLU A 349 -34.98 25.37 15.16
CA GLU A 349 -35.77 25.71 16.37
C GLU A 349 -34.91 26.35 17.47
N ALA A 350 -33.66 25.91 17.59
CA ALA A 350 -32.67 26.45 18.54
C ALA A 350 -31.95 27.70 18.03
N THR A 351 -32.34 28.25 16.86
CA THR A 351 -31.74 29.43 16.23
C THR A 351 -30.23 29.30 15.93
N LEU A 352 -29.74 28.06 15.76
CA LEU A 352 -28.34 27.78 15.42
C LEU A 352 -28.08 27.89 13.90
N ILE A 353 -29.12 27.80 13.09
CA ILE A 353 -29.10 28.02 11.64
C ILE A 353 -30.30 28.89 11.24
N ASP A 354 -30.13 29.71 10.21
CA ASP A 354 -31.21 30.55 9.68
C ASP A 354 -32.10 29.80 8.68
N ASP A 355 -33.18 30.45 8.23
CA ASP A 355 -34.13 29.86 7.27
C ASP A 355 -33.47 29.49 5.93
N ALA A 356 -32.54 30.32 5.44
CA ALA A 356 -31.89 30.10 4.14
C ALA A 356 -30.98 28.86 4.19
N GLU A 357 -30.18 28.76 5.24
CA GLU A 357 -29.27 27.66 5.51
C GLU A 357 -30.04 26.36 5.78
N TYR A 358 -31.16 26.43 6.53
CA TYR A 358 -32.04 25.28 6.75
C TYR A 358 -32.60 24.72 5.45
N GLN A 359 -33.14 25.59 4.57
CA GLN A 359 -33.68 25.15 3.27
C GLN A 359 -32.60 24.61 2.32
N ARG A 360 -31.38 25.17 2.38
CA ARG A 360 -30.21 24.64 1.64
C ARG A 360 -29.83 23.24 2.13
N ALA A 361 -29.69 23.07 3.45
CA ALA A 361 -29.27 21.83 4.08
C ALA A 361 -30.28 20.68 3.89
N LEU A 362 -31.58 20.99 3.87
CA LEU A 362 -32.64 20.01 3.59
C LEU A 362 -32.56 19.43 2.17
N LYS A 363 -32.17 20.25 1.19
CA LYS A 363 -32.04 19.84 -0.22
C LYS A 363 -30.73 19.12 -0.52
N ALA A 364 -29.73 19.25 0.35
CA ALA A 364 -28.44 18.61 0.17
C ALA A 364 -28.54 17.07 0.26
N PRO A 365 -27.82 16.31 -0.58
CA PRO A 365 -27.75 14.85 -0.42
C PRO A 365 -27.07 14.48 0.91
N LEU A 366 -27.17 13.21 1.33
CA LEU A 366 -26.50 12.73 2.56
C LEU A 366 -24.97 12.93 2.54
N GLY A 367 -24.36 13.10 1.38
CA GLY A 367 -22.92 13.32 1.25
C GLY A 367 -22.06 12.12 1.64
N VAL A 368 -22.65 10.92 1.78
CA VAL A 368 -21.94 9.69 2.12
C VAL A 368 -21.60 8.90 0.86
N PRO A 369 -20.30 8.61 0.59
CA PRO A 369 -19.91 7.78 -0.54
C PRO A 369 -20.52 6.37 -0.49
N LYS A 370 -21.01 5.87 -1.64
CA LYS A 370 -21.61 4.53 -1.79
C LYS A 370 -20.62 3.41 -1.43
N THR A 371 -19.36 3.59 -1.81
CA THR A 371 -18.25 2.75 -1.38
C THR A 371 -17.54 3.49 -0.26
N PRO A 372 -17.26 2.86 0.90
CA PRO A 372 -16.32 3.45 1.87
C PRO A 372 -15.07 3.88 1.10
N GLY A 373 -14.68 5.16 1.20
CA GLY A 373 -13.60 5.70 0.37
C GLY A 373 -12.30 4.90 0.48
N LEU A 374 -11.36 5.14 -0.44
CA LEU A 374 -10.00 4.56 -0.41
C LEU A 374 -9.27 4.81 0.92
N VAL A 375 -9.73 5.78 1.73
CA VAL A 375 -9.31 6.16 3.10
C VAL A 375 -9.62 5.09 4.17
N ALA A 376 -10.06 3.92 3.72
CA ALA A 376 -10.32 2.72 4.48
C ALA A 376 -9.10 2.26 5.30
N ALA A 377 -9.15 2.44 6.64
CA ALA A 377 -8.19 1.83 7.57
C ALA A 377 -8.03 0.32 7.26
N ASN A 378 -6.80 -0.07 6.89
CA ASN A 378 -6.33 -1.44 6.65
C ASN A 378 -6.81 -2.12 5.35
N ARG A 379 -6.88 -1.38 4.22
CA ARG A 379 -7.16 -1.96 2.89
C ARG A 379 -6.03 -2.86 2.35
N PHE A 380 -4.82 -2.73 2.88
CA PHE A 380 -3.61 -3.32 2.29
C PHE A 380 -2.92 -4.32 3.24
N PRO A 381 -3.56 -5.46 3.57
CA PRO A 381 -3.08 -6.36 4.63
C PRO A 381 -1.66 -6.87 4.38
N ALA A 382 -1.32 -7.25 3.14
CA ALA A 382 0.02 -7.73 2.80
C ALA A 382 1.12 -6.66 2.97
N TYR A 383 0.81 -5.39 2.64
CA TYR A 383 1.75 -4.29 2.84
C TYR A 383 1.89 -3.93 4.33
N VAL A 384 0.78 -3.92 5.06
CA VAL A 384 0.77 -3.65 6.50
C VAL A 384 1.52 -4.74 7.29
N ASP A 385 1.41 -6.00 6.88
CA ASP A 385 2.21 -7.09 7.43
C ASP A 385 3.71 -6.83 7.23
N LEU A 386 4.14 -6.40 6.02
CA LEU A 386 5.54 -6.02 5.78
C LEU A 386 6.00 -4.88 6.70
N VAL A 387 5.19 -3.82 6.83
CA VAL A 387 5.47 -2.69 7.75
C VAL A 387 5.60 -3.18 9.19
N ARG A 388 4.70 -4.05 9.65
CA ARG A 388 4.75 -4.62 11.01
C ARG A 388 6.02 -5.42 11.25
N ARG A 389 6.42 -6.28 10.31
CA ARG A 389 7.64 -7.09 10.41
C ARG A 389 8.90 -6.21 10.48
N GLN A 390 8.95 -5.15 9.67
CA GLN A 390 10.08 -4.22 9.71
C GLN A 390 10.15 -3.45 11.05
N LEU A 391 9.01 -2.95 11.54
CA LEU A 391 8.97 -2.20 12.81
C LEU A 391 9.24 -3.08 14.03
N ALA A 392 8.86 -4.36 14.01
CA ALA A 392 9.07 -5.30 15.11
C ALA A 392 10.55 -5.52 15.45
N HIS A 393 11.47 -5.18 14.57
CA HIS A 393 12.91 -5.23 14.86
C HIS A 393 13.36 -4.16 15.86
N ASP A 394 12.68 -3.01 15.86
CA ASP A 394 13.12 -1.81 16.56
C ASP A 394 12.15 -1.32 17.65
N TYR A 395 10.88 -1.67 17.53
CA TYR A 395 9.83 -1.26 18.45
C TYR A 395 9.17 -2.51 19.06
N PRO A 396 9.08 -2.61 20.39
CA PRO A 396 8.26 -3.64 21.01
C PRO A 396 6.80 -3.41 20.60
N GLU A 397 6.03 -4.49 20.50
CA GLU A 397 4.65 -4.42 20.03
C GLU A 397 3.80 -3.43 20.85
N SER A 398 4.06 -3.34 22.17
CA SER A 398 3.41 -2.39 23.07
C SER A 398 3.72 -0.91 22.75
N ALA A 399 4.89 -0.58 22.20
CA ALA A 399 5.23 0.81 21.85
C ALA A 399 4.53 1.28 20.58
N LEU A 400 4.20 0.36 19.68
CA LEU A 400 3.40 0.66 18.49
C LEU A 400 1.91 0.87 18.85
N GLN A 401 1.48 0.34 20.00
CA GLN A 401 0.10 0.40 20.47
C GLN A 401 -0.10 1.57 21.46
N GLY A 402 -0.76 2.65 21.02
CA GLY A 402 -1.18 3.74 21.91
C GLY A 402 -0.23 4.93 22.02
N ALA A 403 0.96 4.89 21.40
CA ALA A 403 1.92 6.00 21.41
C ALA A 403 1.61 7.12 20.39
N GLY A 404 0.58 6.96 19.55
CA GLY A 404 0.18 7.97 18.56
C GLY A 404 1.20 8.24 17.46
N LEU A 405 2.03 7.25 17.14
CA LEU A 405 3.10 7.41 16.16
C LEU A 405 2.56 7.60 14.75
N SER A 406 3.30 8.31 13.91
CA SER A 406 3.05 8.37 12.47
C SER A 406 4.16 7.63 11.72
N VAL A 407 3.82 6.47 11.17
CA VAL A 407 4.71 5.63 10.36
C VAL A 407 4.59 6.07 8.91
N MET A 408 5.67 6.63 8.36
CA MET A 408 5.76 7.03 6.95
C MET A 408 6.31 5.86 6.15
N SER A 409 5.55 5.35 5.17
CA SER A 409 5.94 4.21 4.33
C SER A 409 6.34 4.62 2.91
N GLY A 410 6.93 3.69 2.15
CA GLY A 410 7.24 3.83 0.73
C GLY A 410 6.04 3.54 -0.20
N MET A 411 4.90 3.13 0.36
CA MET A 411 3.75 2.64 -0.41
C MET A 411 3.25 3.70 -1.39
N SER A 412 3.09 3.32 -2.66
CA SER A 412 2.50 4.14 -3.71
C SER A 412 1.06 3.71 -3.96
N PRO A 413 0.05 4.55 -3.64
CA PRO A 413 -1.36 4.21 -3.85
C PRO A 413 -1.69 3.81 -5.29
N SER A 414 -1.13 4.51 -6.29
CA SER A 414 -1.35 4.20 -7.70
C SER A 414 -0.74 2.86 -8.10
N ALA A 415 0.53 2.63 -7.75
CA ALA A 415 1.25 1.38 -7.97
C ALA A 415 0.51 0.17 -7.38
N GLN A 416 0.08 0.28 -6.12
CA GLN A 416 -0.68 -0.76 -5.45
C GLN A 416 -2.00 -1.03 -6.20
N ALA A 417 -2.77 0.02 -6.53
CA ALA A 417 -4.04 -0.15 -7.21
C ALA A 417 -3.89 -0.81 -8.60
N TYR A 418 -2.85 -0.45 -9.35
CA TYR A 418 -2.57 -1.08 -10.64
C TYR A 418 -2.07 -2.52 -10.50
N ALA A 419 -1.27 -2.82 -9.47
CA ALA A 419 -0.83 -4.17 -9.15
C ALA A 419 -2.00 -5.08 -8.74
N GLU A 420 -2.86 -4.62 -7.82
CA GLU A 420 -4.10 -5.32 -7.42
C GLU A 420 -4.94 -5.65 -8.66
N GLY A 421 -5.24 -4.64 -9.48
CA GLY A 421 -6.04 -4.82 -10.68
C GLY A 421 -5.40 -5.77 -11.69
N ALA A 422 -4.07 -5.74 -11.86
CA ALA A 422 -3.36 -6.61 -12.78
C ALA A 422 -3.38 -8.08 -12.32
N VAL A 423 -3.18 -8.34 -11.03
CA VAL A 423 -3.28 -9.69 -10.45
C VAL A 423 -4.69 -10.23 -10.61
N THR A 424 -5.71 -9.50 -10.18
CA THR A 424 -7.11 -9.96 -10.26
C THR A 424 -7.54 -10.25 -11.70
N ARG A 425 -7.19 -9.39 -12.67
CA ARG A 425 -7.51 -9.62 -14.09
C ARG A 425 -6.79 -10.83 -14.67
N THR A 426 -5.49 -10.98 -14.37
CA THR A 426 -4.70 -12.08 -14.90
C THR A 426 -5.17 -13.42 -14.34
N ILE A 427 -5.39 -13.53 -13.02
CA ILE A 427 -5.92 -14.74 -12.39
C ILE A 427 -7.25 -15.12 -13.03
N LYS A 428 -8.21 -14.19 -13.08
CA LYS A 428 -9.53 -14.42 -13.70
C LYS A 428 -9.44 -14.88 -15.16
N SER A 429 -8.46 -14.39 -15.93
CA SER A 429 -8.24 -14.79 -17.32
C SER A 429 -7.62 -16.19 -17.48
N LEU A 430 -6.93 -16.67 -16.45
CA LEU A 430 -6.22 -17.95 -16.46
C LEU A 430 -6.98 -19.07 -15.75
N GLU A 431 -8.00 -18.72 -14.96
CA GLU A 431 -8.87 -19.67 -14.28
C GLU A 431 -9.57 -20.62 -15.26
N SER A 432 -9.56 -21.90 -14.91
CA SER A 432 -10.30 -22.93 -15.65
C SER A 432 -10.59 -24.10 -14.72
N LYS A 433 -11.64 -24.88 -15.00
CA LYS A 433 -11.98 -26.08 -14.20
C LYS A 433 -10.89 -27.16 -14.16
N ARG A 434 -9.91 -27.11 -15.06
CA ARG A 434 -8.80 -28.07 -15.18
C ARG A 434 -7.52 -27.61 -14.49
N ARG A 435 -7.49 -26.39 -13.94
CA ARG A 435 -6.33 -25.83 -13.25
C ARG A 435 -6.60 -25.73 -11.75
N PRO A 436 -5.57 -25.89 -10.91
CA PRO A 436 -5.69 -25.60 -9.49
C PRO A 436 -5.97 -24.12 -9.25
N GLU A 437 -6.42 -23.79 -8.04
CA GLU A 437 -6.67 -22.42 -7.65
C GLU A 437 -5.35 -21.61 -7.66
N LEU A 438 -5.30 -20.61 -8.53
CA LEU A 438 -4.11 -19.80 -8.69
C LEU A 438 -3.99 -18.74 -7.59
N GLN A 439 -2.77 -18.57 -7.14
CA GLN A 439 -2.31 -17.58 -6.18
C GLN A 439 -1.23 -16.70 -6.81
N ALA A 440 -0.99 -15.54 -6.20
CA ALA A 440 0.04 -14.62 -6.62
C ALA A 440 0.77 -14.00 -5.43
N GLY A 441 2.05 -13.70 -5.65
CA GLY A 441 2.92 -12.96 -4.75
C GLY A 441 3.66 -11.91 -5.57
N LEU A 442 3.61 -10.65 -5.16
CA LEU A 442 4.21 -9.55 -5.90
C LEU A 442 4.88 -8.58 -4.93
N VAL A 443 6.11 -8.19 -5.26
CA VAL A 443 6.80 -7.06 -4.64
C VAL A 443 7.26 -6.12 -5.74
N MET A 444 6.92 -4.84 -5.61
CA MET A 444 7.38 -3.78 -6.50
C MET A 444 8.10 -2.71 -5.70
N THR A 445 9.22 -2.23 -6.22
CA THR A 445 10.12 -1.27 -5.59
C THR A 445 10.42 -0.10 -6.52
N ASP A 446 10.77 1.04 -5.92
CA ASP A 446 11.41 2.15 -6.64
C ASP A 446 12.90 1.82 -6.84
N VAL A 447 13.39 1.97 -8.07
CA VAL A 447 14.76 1.53 -8.41
C VAL A 447 15.84 2.42 -7.80
N HIS A 448 15.52 3.67 -7.50
CA HIS A 448 16.49 4.69 -7.09
C HIS A 448 16.77 4.68 -5.59
N ASN A 449 15.83 4.20 -4.78
CA ASN A 449 15.97 4.21 -3.32
C ASN A 449 15.62 2.88 -2.64
N GLY A 450 15.05 1.89 -3.34
CA GLY A 450 14.67 0.61 -2.76
C GLY A 450 13.42 0.66 -1.86
N ASP A 451 12.64 1.74 -1.91
CA ASP A 451 11.32 1.80 -1.27
C ASP A 451 10.43 0.72 -1.87
N VAL A 452 9.81 -0.10 -1.02
CA VAL A 452 8.78 -1.04 -1.45
C VAL A 452 7.49 -0.25 -1.70
N VAL A 453 7.11 -0.11 -2.97
CA VAL A 453 5.99 0.74 -3.40
C VAL A 453 4.67 -0.01 -3.53
N ALA A 454 4.69 -1.33 -3.72
CA ALA A 454 3.49 -2.18 -3.74
C ALA A 454 3.79 -3.62 -3.33
N VAL A 455 2.82 -4.26 -2.66
CA VAL A 455 2.90 -5.66 -2.22
C VAL A 455 1.55 -6.35 -2.41
N ILE A 456 1.55 -7.53 -3.04
CA ILE A 456 0.39 -8.42 -3.13
C ILE A 456 0.76 -9.78 -2.54
N GLY A 457 -0.02 -10.25 -1.57
CA GLY A 457 0.23 -11.52 -0.86
C GLY A 457 -0.81 -12.62 -1.09
N SER A 458 -1.92 -12.32 -1.78
CA SER A 458 -3.00 -13.28 -2.08
C SER A 458 -3.67 -12.91 -3.40
N ARG A 459 -4.34 -13.89 -4.02
CA ARG A 459 -5.31 -13.66 -5.11
C ARG A 459 -6.41 -12.68 -4.70
N GLU A 460 -6.88 -12.78 -3.46
CA GLU A 460 -7.86 -11.90 -2.86
C GLU A 460 -7.10 -10.81 -2.09
N VAL A 461 -6.95 -9.65 -2.72
CA VAL A 461 -6.03 -8.59 -2.27
C VAL A 461 -6.35 -8.03 -0.88
N SER A 462 -7.60 -8.20 -0.41
CA SER A 462 -8.07 -7.78 0.91
C SER A 462 -8.00 -8.88 1.97
N GLU A 463 -7.58 -10.09 1.61
CA GLU A 463 -7.45 -11.22 2.53
C GLU A 463 -6.32 -10.99 3.54
N VAL A 464 -6.61 -11.21 4.82
CA VAL A 464 -5.63 -11.21 5.90
C VAL A 464 -5.19 -12.64 6.13
N GLY A 465 -3.89 -12.90 6.24
CA GLY A 465 -3.37 -14.24 6.50
C GLY A 465 -2.01 -14.43 5.87
N PHE A 466 -1.86 -15.55 5.15
CA PHE A 466 -0.60 -15.97 4.55
C PHE A 466 -0.13 -15.00 3.44
N ASN A 467 0.97 -14.30 3.70
CA ASN A 467 1.50 -13.27 2.82
C ASN A 467 2.52 -13.86 1.84
N ARG A 468 2.05 -14.32 0.68
CA ARG A 468 2.88 -15.03 -0.31
C ARG A 468 4.00 -14.18 -0.91
N ALA A 469 3.93 -12.84 -0.78
CA ALA A 469 5.03 -11.97 -1.21
C ALA A 469 6.29 -12.14 -0.34
N ILE A 470 6.13 -12.57 0.91
CA ILE A 470 7.21 -12.66 1.91
C ILE A 470 7.43 -14.11 2.38
N GLU A 471 6.34 -14.84 2.59
CA GLU A 471 6.35 -16.14 3.28
C GLU A 471 6.39 -17.34 2.34
N ALA A 472 5.86 -17.22 1.12
CA ALA A 472 5.86 -18.34 0.18
C ALA A 472 7.27 -18.57 -0.36
N GLN A 473 7.89 -19.67 0.08
CA GLN A 473 9.17 -20.14 -0.43
C GLN A 473 8.90 -21.04 -1.64
N ARG A 474 9.33 -20.61 -2.83
CA ARG A 474 9.06 -21.30 -4.09
C ARG A 474 10.33 -21.39 -4.94
N PRO A 475 10.54 -22.49 -5.68
CA PRO A 475 11.74 -22.60 -6.51
C PRO A 475 11.77 -21.47 -7.53
N VAL A 476 12.89 -20.75 -7.59
CA VAL A 476 13.00 -19.53 -8.43
C VAL A 476 13.35 -19.84 -9.88
N GLY A 477 13.91 -21.02 -10.13
CA GLY A 477 14.30 -21.49 -11.46
C GLY A 477 15.23 -20.49 -12.17
N SER A 478 14.94 -20.20 -13.45
CA SER A 478 15.83 -19.39 -14.30
C SER A 478 16.05 -17.94 -13.85
N LEU A 479 15.46 -17.47 -12.74
CA LEU A 479 15.74 -16.14 -12.18
C LEU A 479 17.16 -15.99 -11.62
N LEU A 480 17.89 -17.07 -11.31
CA LEU A 480 19.29 -16.94 -10.86
C LEU A 480 20.30 -16.82 -12.00
N LYS A 481 19.93 -17.16 -13.23
CA LYS A 481 20.84 -17.14 -14.38
C LYS A 481 21.56 -15.80 -14.55
N PRO A 482 20.91 -14.62 -14.46
CA PRO A 482 21.59 -13.34 -14.63
C PRO A 482 22.80 -13.17 -13.70
N PHE A 483 22.75 -13.73 -12.49
CA PHE A 483 23.85 -13.66 -11.52
C PHE A 483 24.98 -14.62 -11.84
N VAL A 484 24.69 -15.74 -12.51
CA VAL A 484 25.71 -16.63 -13.09
C VAL A 484 26.47 -15.91 -14.20
N TYR A 485 25.74 -15.28 -15.13
CA TYR A 485 26.33 -14.48 -16.20
C TYR A 485 27.06 -13.24 -15.64
N LEU A 486 26.59 -12.67 -14.53
CA LEU A 486 27.25 -11.54 -13.88
C LEU A 486 28.66 -11.91 -13.42
N LEU A 487 28.82 -13.06 -12.76
CA LEU A 487 30.14 -13.57 -12.35
C LEU A 487 31.06 -13.90 -13.53
N ALA A 488 30.47 -14.31 -14.67
CA ALA A 488 31.23 -14.53 -15.89
C ALA A 488 31.73 -13.20 -16.46
N LEU A 489 30.84 -12.22 -16.63
CA LEU A 489 31.15 -10.89 -17.17
C LEU A 489 32.04 -10.04 -16.26
N ALA A 490 32.11 -10.36 -14.96
CA ALA A 490 33.11 -9.83 -14.04
C ALA A 490 34.55 -10.31 -14.32
N GLN A 491 34.74 -11.21 -15.30
CA GLN A 491 36.05 -11.67 -15.78
C GLN A 491 36.20 -11.26 -17.27
N PRO A 492 36.45 -9.97 -17.56
CA PRO A 492 36.41 -9.44 -18.92
C PRO A 492 37.51 -10.00 -19.85
N ASP A 493 38.61 -10.53 -19.30
CA ASP A 493 39.61 -11.31 -20.05
C ASP A 493 39.06 -12.60 -20.68
N ARG A 494 37.98 -13.14 -20.12
CA ARG A 494 37.43 -14.46 -20.48
C ARG A 494 36.06 -14.37 -21.14
N TYR A 495 35.22 -13.46 -20.66
CA TYR A 495 33.84 -13.37 -21.08
C TYR A 495 33.43 -11.95 -21.45
N SER A 496 32.68 -11.87 -22.54
CA SER A 496 31.89 -10.72 -22.96
C SER A 496 30.50 -11.20 -23.37
N LEU A 497 29.58 -10.27 -23.61
CA LEU A 497 28.28 -10.60 -24.21
C LEU A 497 28.41 -11.21 -25.61
N ALA A 498 29.55 -10.98 -26.30
CA ALA A 498 29.88 -11.57 -27.58
C ALA A 498 30.54 -12.95 -27.48
N SER A 499 30.93 -13.44 -26.30
CA SER A 499 31.61 -14.73 -26.18
C SER A 499 30.76 -15.88 -26.68
N TRP A 500 31.37 -16.84 -27.35
CA TRP A 500 30.71 -18.09 -27.75
C TRP A 500 30.60 -19.06 -26.57
N VAL A 501 29.46 -19.71 -26.44
CA VAL A 501 29.15 -20.69 -25.40
C VAL A 501 28.52 -21.93 -26.04
N ASP A 502 28.96 -23.10 -25.60
CA ASP A 502 28.43 -24.38 -26.06
C ASP A 502 27.11 -24.74 -25.34
N ASP A 503 26.05 -24.94 -26.12
CA ASP A 503 24.72 -25.39 -25.70
C ASP A 503 24.45 -26.85 -26.11
N SER A 504 25.49 -27.64 -26.35
CA SER A 504 25.39 -29.09 -26.53
C SER A 504 25.13 -29.82 -25.20
N PRO A 505 24.64 -31.09 -25.21
CA PRO A 505 24.37 -31.86 -24.01
C PRO A 505 25.53 -31.87 -23.01
N VAL A 506 25.23 -31.55 -21.75
CA VAL A 506 26.20 -31.44 -20.66
C VAL A 506 25.91 -32.49 -19.59
N THR A 507 26.97 -33.12 -19.08
CA THR A 507 26.92 -34.03 -17.93
C THR A 507 27.80 -33.47 -16.83
N VAL A 508 27.23 -33.26 -15.65
CA VAL A 508 27.96 -32.82 -14.45
C VAL A 508 28.02 -33.98 -13.47
N GLN A 509 29.22 -34.34 -13.04
CA GLN A 509 29.42 -35.38 -12.03
C GLN A 509 29.17 -34.80 -10.63
N LEU A 510 28.22 -35.39 -9.92
CA LEU A 510 27.85 -35.03 -8.55
C LEU A 510 28.56 -35.94 -7.53
N SER A 511 28.50 -35.53 -6.26
CA SER A 511 28.95 -36.35 -5.14
C SER A 511 28.30 -37.74 -5.15
N ARG A 512 29.06 -38.76 -4.73
CA ARG A 512 28.67 -40.19 -4.70
C ARG A 512 28.47 -40.82 -6.09
N GLY A 513 29.17 -40.33 -7.11
CA GLY A 513 29.18 -40.94 -8.44
C GLY A 513 27.87 -40.81 -9.23
N ARG A 514 26.98 -39.91 -8.83
CA ARG A 514 25.75 -39.60 -9.58
C ARG A 514 26.05 -38.61 -10.69
N ASN A 515 25.35 -38.73 -11.82
CA ASN A 515 25.46 -37.77 -12.92
C ASN A 515 24.20 -36.91 -13.00
N TRP A 516 24.38 -35.64 -13.34
CA TRP A 516 23.30 -34.71 -13.61
C TRP A 516 23.37 -34.22 -15.06
N ASN A 517 22.27 -34.42 -15.79
CA ASN A 517 22.17 -34.22 -17.24
C ASN A 517 21.03 -33.24 -17.53
N PRO A 518 21.24 -31.92 -17.34
CA PRO A 518 20.19 -30.94 -17.56
C PRO A 518 19.86 -30.78 -19.05
N GLY A 519 18.56 -30.75 -19.37
CA GLY A 519 18.03 -30.44 -20.70
C GLY A 519 17.56 -28.99 -20.82
N ASN A 520 17.45 -28.49 -22.04
CA ASN A 520 16.79 -27.21 -22.34
C ASN A 520 15.26 -27.36 -22.31
N ALA A 521 14.55 -26.26 -22.04
CA ALA A 521 13.10 -26.26 -21.88
C ALA A 521 12.32 -26.61 -23.16
N ASP A 522 12.92 -26.36 -24.33
CA ASP A 522 12.40 -26.72 -25.65
C ASP A 522 12.83 -28.10 -26.14
N ASN A 523 13.55 -28.85 -25.29
CA ASN A 523 14.10 -30.18 -25.58
C ASN A 523 15.06 -30.20 -26.79
N ARG A 524 15.73 -29.09 -27.11
CA ARG A 524 16.72 -29.00 -28.20
C ARG A 524 18.03 -28.41 -27.70
N SER A 525 19.14 -28.86 -28.29
CA SER A 525 20.45 -28.23 -28.12
C SER A 525 20.70 -27.27 -29.28
N HIS A 526 21.30 -26.11 -29.00
CA HIS A 526 21.44 -25.03 -29.99
C HIS A 526 22.86 -24.93 -30.57
N GLY A 527 23.72 -25.93 -30.31
CA GLY A 527 25.11 -25.90 -30.73
C GLY A 527 25.86 -24.76 -30.02
N THR A 528 26.65 -23.98 -30.74
CA THR A 528 27.37 -22.85 -30.16
C THR A 528 26.59 -21.55 -30.37
N VAL A 529 26.34 -20.82 -29.29
CA VAL A 529 25.57 -19.57 -29.28
C VAL A 529 26.35 -18.44 -28.62
N ARG A 530 26.01 -17.18 -28.89
CA ARG A 530 26.60 -16.05 -28.16
C ARG A 530 26.08 -16.04 -26.71
N LEU A 531 26.89 -15.56 -25.78
CA LEU A 531 26.56 -15.49 -24.35
C LEU A 531 25.29 -14.66 -24.10
N ILE A 532 25.11 -13.55 -24.83
CA ILE A 532 23.88 -12.75 -24.77
C ILE A 532 22.64 -13.52 -25.23
N ASP A 533 22.77 -14.38 -26.25
CA ASP A 533 21.65 -15.13 -26.82
C ASP A 533 21.27 -16.31 -25.92
N ALA A 534 22.27 -16.94 -25.27
CA ALA A 534 22.06 -17.94 -24.23
C ALA A 534 21.27 -17.37 -23.03
N LEU A 535 21.59 -16.14 -22.61
CA LEU A 535 20.83 -15.43 -21.57
C LEU A 535 19.42 -15.04 -22.06
N ALA A 536 19.31 -14.49 -23.28
CA ALA A 536 18.06 -14.01 -23.87
C ALA A 536 17.01 -15.13 -24.01
N HIS A 537 17.43 -16.29 -24.52
CA HIS A 537 16.58 -17.47 -24.69
C HIS A 537 16.58 -18.39 -23.46
N SER A 538 17.37 -18.06 -22.44
CA SER A 538 17.41 -18.77 -21.17
C SER A 538 17.81 -20.24 -21.32
N TYR A 539 18.80 -20.56 -22.16
CA TYR A 539 19.24 -21.94 -22.37
C TYR A 539 19.91 -22.52 -21.11
N ASN A 540 19.52 -23.74 -20.74
CA ASN A 540 20.00 -24.41 -19.52
C ASN A 540 21.41 -24.97 -19.72
N GLN A 541 21.67 -25.63 -20.85
CA GLN A 541 22.95 -26.31 -21.09
C GLN A 541 24.10 -25.31 -21.15
N ALA A 542 23.97 -24.24 -21.94
CA ALA A 542 24.93 -23.13 -21.96
C ALA A 542 25.16 -22.50 -20.57
N THR A 543 24.08 -22.23 -19.82
CA THR A 543 24.18 -21.63 -18.48
C THR A 543 24.92 -22.56 -17.51
N VAL A 544 24.69 -23.88 -17.57
CA VAL A 544 25.39 -24.85 -16.72
C VAL A 544 26.88 -24.86 -17.04
N ARG A 545 27.28 -24.81 -18.31
CA ARG A 545 28.70 -24.72 -18.66
C ARG A 545 29.36 -23.46 -18.12
N VAL A 546 28.72 -22.29 -18.30
CA VAL A 546 29.22 -21.03 -17.74
C VAL A 546 29.26 -21.09 -16.22
N GLY A 547 28.19 -21.59 -15.59
CA GLY A 547 28.04 -21.73 -14.15
C GLY A 547 29.10 -22.61 -13.51
N MET A 548 29.43 -23.74 -14.13
CA MET A 548 30.49 -24.62 -13.65
C MET A 548 31.89 -23.98 -13.80
N GLN A 549 32.09 -23.08 -14.76
CA GLN A 549 33.35 -22.34 -14.90
C GLN A 549 33.51 -21.20 -13.90
N VAL A 550 32.41 -20.55 -13.48
CA VAL A 550 32.44 -19.51 -12.44
C VAL A 550 32.35 -20.08 -11.02
N GLY A 551 31.80 -21.29 -10.86
CA GLY A 551 31.70 -22.00 -9.58
C GLY A 551 30.35 -21.81 -8.88
N PRO A 552 29.61 -22.89 -8.53
CA PRO A 552 28.36 -22.81 -7.75
C PRO A 552 28.52 -22.07 -6.42
N GLU A 553 29.67 -22.20 -5.75
CA GLU A 553 29.98 -21.57 -4.46
C GLU A 553 30.03 -20.04 -4.58
N ARG A 554 30.57 -19.54 -5.70
CA ARG A 554 30.63 -18.10 -5.96
C ARG A 554 29.24 -17.54 -6.25
N VAL A 555 28.37 -18.32 -6.91
CA VAL A 555 26.97 -17.95 -7.13
C VAL A 555 26.23 -17.83 -5.80
N THR A 556 26.37 -18.81 -4.89
CA THR A 556 25.72 -18.75 -3.57
C THR A 556 26.27 -17.62 -2.69
N GLN A 557 27.58 -17.36 -2.74
CA GLN A 557 28.19 -16.23 -2.05
C GLN A 557 27.67 -14.89 -2.58
N LEU A 558 27.56 -14.73 -3.90
CA LEU A 558 27.05 -13.51 -4.52
C LEU A 558 25.61 -13.19 -4.07
N ILE A 559 24.69 -14.16 -4.17
CA ILE A 559 23.30 -13.93 -3.77
C ILE A 559 23.16 -13.71 -2.25
N HIS A 560 24.07 -14.27 -1.45
CA HIS A 560 24.12 -14.00 -0.02
C HIS A 560 24.55 -12.56 0.27
N VAL A 561 25.59 -12.06 -0.39
CA VAL A 561 26.07 -10.68 -0.21
C VAL A 561 25.01 -9.67 -0.68
N LEU A 562 24.38 -9.92 -1.84
CA LEU A 562 23.43 -8.97 -2.42
C LEU A 562 22.05 -8.97 -1.73
N ALA A 563 21.61 -10.11 -1.20
CA ALA A 563 20.23 -10.26 -0.72
C ALA A 563 20.06 -11.04 0.59
N GLY A 564 21.15 -11.47 1.23
CA GLY A 564 21.09 -12.31 2.43
C GLY A 564 20.60 -13.73 2.17
N ILE A 565 20.41 -14.12 0.90
CA ILE A 565 19.89 -15.44 0.51
C ILE A 565 20.92 -16.52 0.84
N LYS A 566 20.51 -17.52 1.61
CA LYS A 566 21.33 -18.70 1.92
C LYS A 566 20.88 -19.86 1.04
N ALA A 567 21.79 -20.39 0.23
CA ALA A 567 21.54 -21.52 -0.65
C ALA A 567 22.67 -22.55 -0.55
N GLU A 568 22.36 -23.82 -0.81
CA GLU A 568 23.36 -24.88 -0.90
C GLU A 568 24.18 -24.74 -2.19
N ALA A 569 25.51 -24.86 -2.08
CA ALA A 569 26.42 -24.76 -3.21
C ALA A 569 26.50 -26.08 -4.00
N ASN A 570 25.37 -26.48 -4.58
CA ASN A 570 25.31 -27.63 -5.50
C ASN A 570 25.21 -27.14 -6.96
N PRO A 571 25.59 -27.95 -7.98
CA PRO A 571 25.52 -27.52 -9.38
C PRO A 571 24.11 -27.11 -9.86
N ALA A 572 23.06 -27.65 -9.25
CA ALA A 572 21.69 -27.33 -9.64
C ALA A 572 21.31 -25.87 -9.29
N VAL A 573 22.00 -25.23 -8.34
CA VAL A 573 21.78 -23.82 -7.98
C VAL A 573 22.00 -22.88 -9.16
N ILE A 574 22.86 -23.26 -10.13
CA ILE A 574 23.09 -22.52 -11.38
C ILE A 574 21.78 -22.33 -12.18
N LEU A 575 20.86 -23.29 -12.07
CA LEU A 575 19.55 -23.24 -12.69
C LEU A 575 18.43 -22.79 -11.73
N GLY A 576 18.80 -22.33 -10.52
CA GLY A 576 17.89 -21.79 -9.52
C GLY A 576 17.11 -22.82 -8.73
N SER A 577 17.73 -23.94 -8.37
CA SER A 577 17.19 -24.92 -7.42
C SER A 577 17.27 -24.41 -5.96
N THR A 578 16.67 -23.26 -5.69
CA THR A 578 16.52 -22.68 -4.35
C THR A 578 15.13 -22.07 -4.21
N ASP A 579 14.53 -22.27 -3.05
CA ASP A 579 13.19 -21.76 -2.75
C ASP A 579 13.33 -20.38 -2.12
N GLN A 580 12.72 -19.36 -2.74
CA GLN A 580 12.75 -17.99 -2.26
C GLN A 580 11.37 -17.34 -2.37
N SER A 581 11.17 -16.27 -1.60
CA SER A 581 9.99 -15.42 -1.72
C SER A 581 10.18 -14.31 -2.75
N PRO A 582 9.09 -13.73 -3.29
CA PRO A 582 9.15 -12.55 -4.15
C PRO A 582 9.92 -11.39 -3.52
N TYR A 583 9.84 -11.20 -2.20
CA TYR A 583 10.61 -10.18 -1.49
C TYR A 583 12.12 -10.43 -1.55
N ALA A 584 12.57 -11.66 -1.28
CA ALA A 584 13.99 -12.01 -1.36
C ALA A 584 14.53 -11.83 -2.79
N MET A 585 13.74 -12.22 -3.79
CA MET A 585 14.10 -12.03 -5.20
C MET A 585 14.06 -10.57 -5.64
N ALA A 586 13.14 -9.75 -5.11
CA ALA A 586 13.15 -8.31 -5.32
C ALA A 586 14.42 -7.67 -4.74
N GLN A 587 14.84 -8.06 -3.53
CA GLN A 587 16.09 -7.60 -2.93
C GLN A 587 17.31 -7.94 -3.79
N LEU A 588 17.34 -9.14 -4.37
CA LEU A 588 18.42 -9.57 -5.25
C LEU A 588 18.44 -8.81 -6.59
N TYR A 589 17.28 -8.65 -7.23
CA TYR A 589 17.16 -7.91 -8.50
C TYR A 589 17.31 -6.41 -8.33
N GLN A 590 17.14 -5.88 -7.11
CA GLN A 590 17.30 -4.47 -6.82
C GLN A 590 18.69 -3.97 -7.19
N PHE A 591 19.74 -4.78 -6.97
CA PHE A 591 21.11 -4.48 -7.38
C PHE A 591 21.24 -4.25 -8.90
N LEU A 592 20.56 -5.05 -9.71
CA LEU A 592 20.57 -4.88 -11.17
C LEU A 592 19.76 -3.64 -11.58
N ALA A 593 18.60 -3.45 -10.96
CA ALA A 593 17.69 -2.35 -11.28
C ALA A 593 18.24 -0.97 -10.89
N SER A 594 19.05 -0.89 -9.82
CA SER A 594 19.73 0.33 -9.36
C SER A 594 21.05 0.62 -10.10
N GLY A 595 21.44 -0.19 -11.09
CA GLY A 595 22.70 0.00 -11.81
C GLY A 595 23.95 -0.35 -10.99
N GLY A 596 23.83 -1.30 -10.05
CA GLY A 596 24.94 -1.84 -9.26
C GLY A 596 24.98 -1.36 -7.80
N GLU A 597 23.98 -0.62 -7.33
CA GLU A 597 23.94 -0.14 -5.94
C GLU A 597 23.40 -1.23 -5.01
N ILE A 598 24.16 -1.59 -3.98
CA ILE A 598 23.71 -2.52 -2.93
C ILE A 598 22.84 -1.74 -1.96
N GLN A 599 21.51 -1.83 -2.15
CA GLN A 599 20.54 -1.11 -1.34
C GLN A 599 19.52 -2.07 -0.68
N PRO A 600 19.34 -2.00 0.65
CA PRO A 600 18.33 -2.80 1.33
C PRO A 600 16.92 -2.28 1.04
N LEU A 601 16.00 -3.20 0.78
CA LEU A 601 14.59 -2.88 0.63
C LEU A 601 13.99 -2.44 1.96
N HIS A 602 13.14 -1.42 1.91
CA HIS A 602 12.41 -0.94 3.07
C HIS A 602 10.97 -0.57 2.71
N ALA A 603 10.02 -0.97 3.57
CA ALA A 603 8.63 -0.54 3.48
C ALA A 603 8.38 0.73 4.28
N VAL A 604 9.14 0.95 5.36
CA VAL A 604 9.05 2.14 6.21
C VAL A 604 10.18 3.10 5.83
N ARG A 605 9.85 4.37 5.61
CA ARG A 605 10.79 5.49 5.44
C ARG A 605 11.21 6.08 6.79
N GLY A 606 10.26 6.25 7.70
CA GLY A 606 10.54 6.77 9.04
C GLY A 606 9.34 6.74 9.98
N VAL A 607 9.59 6.98 11.26
CA VAL A 607 8.57 7.04 12.31
C VAL A 607 8.66 8.38 13.02
N LEU A 608 7.53 9.08 13.13
CA LEU A 608 7.39 10.35 13.84
C LEU A 608 6.58 10.16 15.13
N ASP A 609 6.88 10.98 16.14
CA ASP A 609 6.05 11.10 17.34
C ASP A 609 4.77 11.94 17.07
N PRO A 610 3.84 12.04 18.04
CA PRO A 610 2.62 12.84 17.88
C PRO A 610 2.87 14.35 17.64
N GLN A 611 4.05 14.86 17.98
CA GLN A 611 4.46 16.24 17.77
C GLN A 611 5.12 16.45 16.39
N GLY A 612 5.30 15.39 15.61
CA GLY A 612 5.93 15.41 14.29
C GLY A 612 7.46 15.36 14.33
N LYS A 613 8.07 15.05 15.49
CA LYS A 613 9.52 14.86 15.60
C LYS A 613 9.89 13.46 15.10
N LEU A 614 10.94 13.41 14.30
CA LEU A 614 11.51 12.15 13.80
C LEU A 614 12.11 11.33 14.95
N LEU A 615 11.60 10.10 15.13
CA LEU A 615 12.13 9.12 16.09
C LEU A 615 13.18 8.23 15.44
N LYS A 616 12.88 7.72 14.24
CA LYS A 616 13.80 6.86 13.48
C LYS A 616 13.60 7.02 11.97
N ARG A 617 14.71 7.01 11.23
CA ARG A 617 14.77 7.04 9.77
C ARG A 617 15.32 5.73 9.22
N TYR A 618 14.72 5.27 8.13
CA TYR A 618 15.06 4.03 7.42
C TYR A 618 15.42 4.30 5.95
N ASP A 619 14.84 5.34 5.33
CA ASP A 619 15.14 5.76 3.96
C ASP A 619 16.48 6.52 3.88
N LYS A 620 17.59 5.77 3.87
CA LYS A 620 18.94 6.30 3.70
C LYS A 620 19.33 6.27 2.23
N THR A 621 19.99 7.33 1.77
CA THR A 621 20.61 7.33 0.43
C THR A 621 21.64 6.20 0.37
N PRO A 622 21.54 5.28 -0.61
CA PRO A 622 22.52 4.22 -0.79
C PRO A 622 23.89 4.79 -1.14
N ALA A 623 24.94 4.03 -0.85
CA ALA A 623 26.27 4.37 -1.34
C ALA A 623 26.30 4.19 -2.87
N PRO A 624 26.98 5.07 -3.62
CA PRO A 624 27.14 4.89 -5.06
C PRO A 624 27.74 3.52 -5.39
N ALA A 625 27.32 2.93 -6.50
CA ALA A 625 27.85 1.67 -6.99
C ALA A 625 29.37 1.76 -7.19
N GLN A 626 30.09 0.69 -6.83
CA GLN A 626 31.50 0.57 -7.24
C GLN A 626 31.57 0.49 -8.76
N GLU A 627 32.67 0.94 -9.35
CA GLU A 627 32.81 0.97 -10.82
C GLU A 627 32.62 -0.40 -11.47
N GLY A 628 33.24 -1.45 -10.90
CA GLY A 628 33.08 -2.82 -11.37
C GLY A 628 31.64 -3.34 -11.24
N ASP A 629 30.97 -3.04 -10.13
CA ASP A 629 29.57 -3.41 -9.90
C ASP A 629 28.65 -2.74 -10.92
N SER A 630 28.86 -1.46 -11.20
CA SER A 630 28.08 -0.71 -12.18
C SER A 630 28.28 -1.25 -13.59
N ILE A 631 29.53 -1.49 -14.01
CA ILE A 631 29.83 -2.09 -15.33
C ILE A 631 29.16 -3.45 -15.47
N ALA A 632 29.28 -4.32 -14.46
CA ALA A 632 28.70 -5.66 -14.47
C ALA A 632 27.16 -5.62 -14.51
N ALA A 633 26.53 -4.76 -13.71
CA ALA A 633 25.09 -4.55 -13.71
C ALA A 633 24.60 -4.03 -15.07
N ASN A 634 25.29 -3.04 -15.67
CA ASN A 634 24.94 -2.49 -16.99
C ASN A 634 25.01 -3.56 -18.09
N LEU A 635 26.07 -4.39 -18.12
CA LEU A 635 26.19 -5.49 -19.08
C LEU A 635 25.03 -6.49 -18.93
N ILE A 636 24.67 -6.84 -17.69
CA ILE A 636 23.52 -7.72 -17.43
C ILE A 636 22.20 -7.05 -17.84
N SER A 637 22.00 -5.76 -17.55
CA SER A 637 20.81 -5.03 -18.00
C SER A 637 20.68 -5.03 -19.52
N ILE A 638 21.77 -4.86 -20.27
CA ILE A 638 21.78 -4.98 -21.74
C ILE A 638 21.38 -6.39 -22.17
N GLY A 639 21.93 -7.42 -21.54
CA GLY A 639 21.53 -8.81 -21.80
C GLY A 639 20.05 -9.08 -21.48
N LEU A 640 19.52 -8.49 -20.41
CA LEU A 640 18.12 -8.60 -20.02
C LEU A 640 17.18 -7.75 -20.90
N GLN A 641 17.67 -6.66 -21.52
CA GLN A 641 16.95 -5.98 -22.60
C GLN A 641 16.84 -6.90 -23.83
N GLN A 642 17.85 -7.72 -24.13
CA GLN A 642 17.76 -8.71 -25.20
C GLN A 642 16.71 -9.80 -24.93
N VAL A 643 16.51 -10.20 -23.65
CA VAL A 643 15.41 -11.11 -23.25
C VAL A 643 14.05 -10.54 -23.68
N VAL A 644 13.88 -9.23 -23.60
CA VAL A 644 12.66 -8.54 -24.04
C VAL A 644 12.67 -8.26 -25.54
N ALA A 645 13.81 -7.97 -26.16
CA ALA A 645 13.88 -7.64 -27.58
C ALA A 645 13.55 -8.84 -28.47
N SER A 646 14.16 -10.00 -28.18
CA SER A 646 14.02 -11.21 -29.01
C SER A 646 13.96 -12.52 -28.22
N GLY A 647 14.03 -12.47 -26.90
CA GLY A 647 14.12 -13.66 -26.06
C GLY A 647 12.78 -14.09 -25.44
N THR A 648 12.86 -14.71 -24.26
CA THR A 648 11.69 -15.31 -23.59
C THR A 648 10.60 -14.31 -23.19
N ALA A 649 10.89 -13.00 -23.19
CA ALA A 649 9.94 -11.93 -22.85
C ALA A 649 9.52 -11.07 -24.06
N GLN A 650 9.79 -11.52 -25.29
CA GLN A 650 9.48 -10.78 -26.53
C GLN A 650 8.03 -10.30 -26.63
N ARG A 651 7.09 -11.03 -26.01
CA ARG A 651 5.67 -10.68 -25.99
C ARG A 651 5.40 -9.27 -25.42
N LEU A 652 6.26 -8.76 -24.54
CA LEU A 652 6.11 -7.40 -23.99
C LEU A 652 6.20 -6.31 -25.09
N ASN A 653 6.92 -6.56 -26.18
CA ASN A 653 6.95 -5.65 -27.32
C ASN A 653 5.58 -5.59 -28.02
N ALA A 654 4.94 -6.75 -28.22
CA ALA A 654 3.59 -6.83 -28.79
C ALA A 654 2.53 -6.19 -27.87
N ASP A 655 2.79 -6.13 -26.57
CA ASP A 655 1.95 -5.44 -25.59
C ASP A 655 2.22 -3.92 -25.53
N GLY A 656 3.07 -3.39 -26.42
CA GLY A 656 3.41 -1.97 -26.55
C GLY A 656 4.47 -1.47 -25.56
N LEU A 657 5.07 -2.35 -24.76
CA LEU A 657 6.00 -1.99 -23.69
C LEU A 657 7.45 -1.83 -24.16
N GLY A 658 7.75 -2.12 -25.42
CA GLY A 658 9.08 -1.92 -26.01
C GLY A 658 9.57 -0.47 -25.92
N ARG A 659 8.67 0.51 -25.89
CA ARG A 659 8.99 1.94 -25.68
C ARG A 659 9.70 2.23 -24.35
N LEU A 660 9.52 1.35 -23.35
CA LEU A 660 10.14 1.48 -22.03
C LEU A 660 11.56 0.90 -22.01
N GLN A 661 11.97 0.20 -23.08
CA GLN A 661 13.21 -0.58 -23.15
C GLN A 661 13.48 -1.41 -21.88
N PRO A 662 12.47 -2.14 -21.35
CA PRO A 662 12.60 -2.75 -20.04
C PRO A 662 13.60 -3.90 -20.08
N ALA A 663 14.20 -4.18 -18.93
CA ALA A 663 15.03 -5.36 -18.72
C ALA A 663 14.27 -6.33 -17.82
N GLY A 664 14.33 -7.62 -18.12
CA GLY A 664 13.70 -8.60 -17.25
C GLY A 664 14.03 -10.05 -17.59
N LYS A 665 13.69 -10.94 -16.66
CA LYS A 665 13.95 -12.37 -16.76
C LYS A 665 12.70 -13.18 -16.40
N THR A 666 12.35 -14.11 -17.29
CA THR A 666 11.35 -15.15 -17.00
C THR A 666 11.97 -16.28 -16.18
N GLY A 667 11.20 -16.79 -15.22
CA GLY A 667 11.48 -18.04 -14.53
C GLY A 667 10.33 -19.02 -14.67
N THR A 668 10.72 -20.28 -14.80
CA THR A 668 9.82 -21.41 -14.92
C THR A 668 10.44 -22.54 -14.12
N THR A 669 9.63 -23.22 -13.30
CA THR A 669 10.03 -24.45 -12.61
C THR A 669 9.59 -25.68 -13.40
N ASN A 670 10.14 -26.85 -13.06
CA ASN A 670 9.75 -28.10 -13.70
C ASN A 670 8.23 -28.31 -13.62
N ASP A 671 7.66 -28.94 -14.66
CA ASP A 671 6.23 -29.21 -14.81
C ASP A 671 5.30 -27.97 -14.83
N GLY A 672 5.85 -26.75 -14.96
CA GLY A 672 5.04 -25.52 -15.04
C GLY A 672 4.22 -25.26 -13.78
N ARG A 673 4.81 -25.55 -12.60
CA ARG A 673 4.20 -25.31 -11.28
C ARG A 673 4.23 -23.83 -10.90
N ASP A 674 5.38 -23.20 -11.10
CA ASP A 674 5.62 -21.81 -10.75
C ASP A 674 5.98 -21.00 -11.99
N SER A 675 5.32 -19.85 -12.11
CA SER A 675 5.61 -18.82 -13.09
C SER A 675 6.21 -17.63 -12.36
N TRP A 676 7.42 -17.25 -12.77
CA TRP A 676 8.12 -16.10 -12.24
C TRP A 676 8.44 -15.09 -13.32
N TYR A 677 8.40 -13.82 -12.95
CA TYR A 677 8.94 -12.74 -13.76
C TYR A 677 9.55 -11.67 -12.85
N ALA A 678 10.80 -11.32 -13.11
CA ALA A 678 11.49 -10.20 -12.48
C ALA A 678 11.88 -9.22 -13.57
N GLY A 679 11.35 -8.01 -13.55
CA GLY A 679 11.63 -7.01 -14.58
C GLY A 679 11.51 -5.59 -14.07
N TYR A 680 12.29 -4.70 -14.68
CA TYR A 680 12.43 -3.31 -14.27
C TYR A 680 12.42 -2.34 -15.44
N THR A 681 12.02 -1.12 -15.11
CA THR A 681 11.95 0.06 -15.97
C THR A 681 12.87 1.15 -15.41
N GLY A 682 12.80 2.37 -15.92
CA GLY A 682 13.63 3.47 -15.40
C GLY A 682 13.29 3.90 -13.97
N ASP A 683 12.08 3.62 -13.48
CA ASP A 683 11.65 4.02 -12.12
C ASP A 683 11.26 2.84 -11.21
N HIS A 684 10.88 1.69 -11.77
CA HIS A 684 10.28 0.60 -10.97
C HIS A 684 10.89 -0.78 -11.30
N LEU A 685 11.12 -1.59 -10.27
CA LEU A 685 11.37 -3.03 -10.34
C LEU A 685 10.14 -3.78 -9.80
N ALA A 686 9.66 -4.79 -10.53
CA ALA A 686 8.59 -5.67 -10.06
C ALA A 686 9.01 -7.15 -10.19
N VAL A 687 8.88 -7.89 -9.08
CA VAL A 687 9.08 -9.34 -9.01
C VAL A 687 7.78 -10.02 -8.65
N ILE A 688 7.39 -10.97 -9.49
CA ILE A 688 6.07 -11.58 -9.46
C ILE A 688 6.22 -13.09 -9.52
N TRP A 689 5.55 -13.76 -8.58
CA TRP A 689 5.30 -15.20 -8.59
C TRP A 689 3.82 -15.46 -8.82
N MET A 690 3.53 -16.50 -9.59
CA MET A 690 2.21 -17.08 -9.75
C MET A 690 2.29 -18.61 -9.72
N GLY A 691 1.41 -19.23 -8.94
CA GLY A 691 1.37 -20.69 -8.77
C GLY A 691 0.11 -21.09 -8.00
N ASN A 692 0.16 -22.19 -7.25
CA ASN A 692 -0.89 -22.60 -6.32
C ASN A 692 -0.27 -23.06 -5.00
N ASP A 693 -1.04 -23.03 -3.92
CA ASP A 693 -0.49 -23.32 -2.59
C ASP A 693 -0.05 -24.78 -2.43
N GLN A 694 -0.77 -25.70 -3.06
CA GLN A 694 -0.53 -27.14 -3.03
C GLN A 694 0.69 -27.59 -3.85
N ASN A 695 1.37 -26.66 -4.54
CA ASN A 695 2.53 -26.94 -5.38
C ASN A 695 2.25 -27.93 -6.52
N GLU A 696 1.01 -27.94 -6.99
CA GLU A 696 0.52 -28.75 -8.10
C GLU A 696 0.92 -28.16 -9.46
N GLN A 697 0.83 -28.96 -10.52
CA GLN A 697 1.09 -28.48 -11.88
C GLN A 697 -0.01 -27.49 -12.30
N ALA A 698 0.38 -26.25 -12.60
CA ALA A 698 -0.56 -25.20 -13.02
C ALA A 698 -0.61 -25.01 -14.55
N GLY A 699 0.34 -25.61 -15.28
CA GLY A 699 0.55 -25.37 -16.71
C GLY A 699 0.93 -23.92 -16.99
N LEU A 700 1.59 -23.26 -16.03
CA LEU A 700 2.04 -21.88 -16.13
C LEU A 700 3.55 -21.85 -16.38
N TYR A 701 3.95 -20.97 -17.29
CA TYR A 701 5.34 -20.65 -17.60
C TYR A 701 5.56 -19.16 -17.29
N GLY A 702 6.81 -18.71 -17.11
CA GLY A 702 7.09 -17.31 -16.81
C GLY A 702 6.33 -16.31 -17.70
N ALA A 703 6.33 -16.55 -19.02
CA ALA A 703 5.65 -15.71 -20.00
C ALA A 703 4.11 -15.80 -20.01
N THR A 704 3.52 -16.87 -19.48
CA THR A 704 2.06 -17.11 -19.54
C THR A 704 1.32 -16.77 -18.23
N GLY A 705 2.06 -16.57 -17.13
CA GLY A 705 1.54 -16.18 -15.81
C GLY A 705 2.08 -14.82 -15.35
N ALA A 706 3.15 -14.84 -14.54
CA ALA A 706 3.72 -13.67 -13.86
C ALA A 706 4.04 -12.50 -14.81
N MET A 707 4.58 -12.77 -16.00
CA MET A 707 4.88 -11.72 -16.98
C MET A 707 3.63 -11.00 -17.49
N ARG A 708 2.46 -11.66 -17.54
CA ARG A 708 1.19 -11.00 -17.91
C ARG A 708 0.73 -10.02 -16.83
N VAL A 709 0.97 -10.33 -15.55
CA VAL A 709 0.73 -9.39 -14.46
C VAL A 709 1.65 -8.17 -14.62
N TRP A 710 2.95 -8.41 -14.86
CA TRP A 710 3.92 -7.33 -15.11
C TRP A 710 3.47 -6.42 -16.26
N SER A 711 3.08 -7.02 -17.40
CA SER A 711 2.56 -6.29 -18.57
C SER A 711 1.32 -5.46 -18.21
N GLY A 712 0.36 -6.06 -17.49
CA GLY A 712 -0.88 -5.39 -17.07
C GLY A 712 -0.68 -4.20 -16.12
N ILE A 713 0.42 -4.17 -15.36
CA ILE A 713 0.84 -3.05 -14.51
C ILE A 713 1.38 -1.93 -15.39
N PHE A 714 2.43 -2.18 -16.17
CA PHE A 714 3.16 -1.12 -16.90
C PHE A 714 2.49 -0.66 -18.20
N GLN A 715 1.40 -1.31 -18.61
CA GLN A 715 0.44 -0.74 -19.57
C GLN A 715 -0.34 0.46 -18.99
N ARG A 716 -0.43 0.57 -17.65
CA ARG A 716 -1.27 1.57 -16.97
C ARG A 716 -0.48 2.48 -16.04
N LEU A 717 0.52 1.96 -15.33
CA LEU A 717 1.38 2.73 -14.43
C LEU A 717 2.42 3.51 -15.26
N PRO A 718 2.40 4.86 -15.25
CA PRO A 718 3.43 5.67 -15.88
C PRO A 718 4.79 5.41 -15.23
N THR A 719 5.81 5.21 -16.05
CA THR A 719 7.19 4.96 -15.60
C THR A 719 8.15 5.40 -16.70
N ALA A 720 9.36 5.84 -16.32
CA ALA A 720 10.40 6.22 -17.27
C ALA A 720 10.92 5.00 -18.05
N PRO A 721 11.33 5.20 -19.32
CA PRO A 721 12.08 4.18 -20.04
C PRO A 721 13.43 3.94 -19.36
N LEU A 722 13.86 2.67 -19.31
CA LEU A 722 15.16 2.29 -18.78
C LEU A 722 16.27 2.79 -19.70
N LYS A 723 17.21 3.57 -19.15
CA LYS A 723 18.42 4.00 -19.83
C LYS A 723 19.62 3.38 -19.14
N VAL A 724 20.24 2.40 -19.78
CA VAL A 724 21.46 1.75 -19.26
C VAL A 724 22.66 2.68 -19.52
N SER A 725 23.52 2.85 -18.53
CA SER A 725 24.73 3.69 -18.66
C SER A 725 25.76 3.02 -19.57
N ASN A 726 26.38 3.83 -20.45
CA ASN A 726 27.53 3.39 -21.27
C ASN A 726 28.88 3.62 -20.59
N LYS A 727 28.89 4.13 -19.35
CA LYS A 727 30.13 4.41 -18.63
C LYS A 727 30.91 3.10 -18.41
N GLY A 728 32.19 3.09 -18.80
CA GLY A 728 33.05 1.92 -18.70
C GLY A 728 32.82 0.86 -19.78
N LEU A 729 31.99 1.15 -20.79
CA LEU A 729 31.70 0.26 -21.91
C LEU A 729 32.24 0.79 -23.25
N ASP A 730 32.84 -0.09 -24.04
CA ASP A 730 33.28 0.13 -25.42
C ASP A 730 32.43 -0.71 -26.38
N TRP A 731 31.73 -0.05 -27.31
CA TRP A 731 30.76 -0.71 -28.20
C TRP A 731 31.37 -1.01 -29.56
N GLN A 732 31.69 -2.29 -29.81
CA GLN A 732 32.34 -2.73 -31.04
C GLN A 732 31.39 -3.58 -31.91
N PRO A 733 31.36 -3.38 -33.23
CA PRO A 733 30.79 -4.36 -34.16
C PRO A 733 31.65 -5.63 -34.16
N VAL A 734 31.03 -6.79 -33.99
CA VAL A 734 31.69 -8.10 -34.01
C VAL A 734 31.19 -8.87 -35.22
N ALA A 735 32.11 -9.53 -35.93
CA ALA A 735 31.80 -10.30 -37.12
C ALA A 735 30.76 -11.40 -36.85
N ALA A 736 29.97 -11.74 -37.87
CA ALA A 736 28.93 -12.77 -37.79
C ALA A 736 29.52 -14.12 -37.32
N THR A 737 30.69 -14.45 -37.85
CA THR A 737 31.52 -15.60 -37.47
C THR A 737 32.77 -15.12 -36.73
N GLY A 738 33.25 -15.90 -35.75
CA GLY A 738 34.46 -15.57 -34.99
C GLY A 738 34.24 -14.61 -33.80
N THR A 739 35.33 -14.06 -33.28
CA THR A 739 35.37 -13.26 -32.04
C THR A 739 35.93 -11.85 -32.24
N ASN A 740 36.44 -11.54 -33.42
CA ASN A 740 37.12 -10.28 -33.72
C ASN A 740 36.12 -9.14 -33.95
N SER A 741 36.55 -7.91 -33.62
CA SER A 741 35.82 -6.71 -34.03
C SER A 741 36.01 -6.50 -35.53
N THR A 742 35.05 -5.85 -36.20
CA THR A 742 35.07 -5.68 -37.66
C THR A 742 34.48 -4.33 -38.08
N ASP A 743 34.16 -4.13 -39.35
CA ASP A 743 33.52 -2.90 -39.83
C ASP A 743 32.02 -2.86 -39.51
N GLU A 744 31.46 -1.68 -39.21
CA GLU A 744 30.02 -1.54 -38.87
C GLU A 744 29.08 -2.05 -39.97
N GLY A 745 29.50 -1.98 -41.24
CA GLY A 745 28.73 -2.42 -42.40
C GLY A 745 28.92 -3.90 -42.78
N CYS A 746 29.72 -4.66 -42.04
CA CYS A 746 30.03 -6.03 -42.42
C CYS A 746 28.76 -6.92 -42.36
N PRO A 747 28.46 -7.73 -43.40
CA PRO A 747 27.25 -8.54 -43.43
C PRO A 747 27.13 -9.47 -42.21
N GLY A 748 26.02 -9.33 -41.47
CA GLY A 748 25.73 -10.12 -40.27
C GLY A 748 26.51 -9.71 -39.02
N ALA A 749 27.32 -8.64 -39.07
CA ALA A 749 27.95 -8.10 -37.87
C ALA A 749 26.91 -7.56 -36.89
N ARG A 750 27.18 -7.72 -35.59
CA ARG A 750 26.33 -7.25 -34.51
C ARG A 750 27.17 -6.46 -33.52
N ARG A 751 26.59 -5.38 -32.98
CA ARG A 751 27.26 -4.57 -31.96
C ARG A 751 27.14 -5.20 -30.58
N PHE A 752 28.26 -5.23 -29.86
CA PHE A 752 28.34 -5.70 -28.48
C PHE A 752 29.11 -4.70 -27.61
N PRO A 753 28.72 -4.56 -26.33
CA PRO A 753 29.50 -3.81 -25.37
C PRO A 753 30.61 -4.69 -24.77
N PHE A 754 31.80 -4.12 -24.66
CA PHE A 754 32.96 -4.68 -23.99
C PHE A 754 33.33 -3.77 -22.82
N VAL A 755 33.98 -4.33 -21.80
CA VAL A 755 34.62 -3.48 -20.78
C VAL A 755 35.75 -2.71 -21.46
N VAL A 756 35.90 -1.42 -21.16
CA VAL A 756 36.98 -0.59 -21.73
C VAL A 756 38.33 -1.27 -21.51
N GLY A 757 39.11 -1.43 -22.58
CA GLY A 757 40.40 -2.15 -22.58
C GLY A 757 40.32 -3.64 -22.91
N TYR A 758 39.11 -4.21 -23.06
CA TYR A 758 38.87 -5.63 -23.33
C TYR A 758 38.15 -5.88 -24.66
N ALA A 759 38.12 -4.88 -25.55
CA ALA A 759 37.63 -5.05 -26.91
C ALA A 759 38.48 -6.09 -27.66
N PRO A 760 37.88 -6.96 -28.49
CA PRO A 760 38.61 -7.93 -29.27
C PRO A 760 39.41 -7.25 -30.39
N ALA A 761 40.48 -7.92 -30.83
CA ALA A 761 41.29 -7.45 -31.95
C ALA A 761 40.42 -7.15 -33.18
N TYR A 762 40.78 -6.10 -33.91
CA TYR A 762 40.08 -5.69 -35.13
C TYR A 762 40.57 -6.52 -36.33
N GLU A 763 39.61 -7.01 -37.10
CA GLU A 763 39.82 -7.70 -38.37
C GLU A 763 38.91 -7.06 -39.45
N PRO A 764 39.49 -6.51 -40.53
CA PRO A 764 38.72 -5.84 -41.57
C PRO A 764 37.74 -6.81 -42.25
N CYS A 765 36.57 -6.31 -42.62
CA CYS A 765 35.56 -7.12 -43.28
C CYS A 765 36.07 -7.53 -44.68
N ALA A 766 36.28 -8.83 -44.90
CA ALA A 766 36.63 -9.33 -46.22
C ALA A 766 35.43 -9.08 -47.17
N PRO A 767 35.63 -8.45 -48.34
CA PRO A 767 34.57 -8.35 -49.32
C PRO A 767 34.14 -9.77 -49.72
N ALA A 768 32.84 -10.06 -49.68
CA ALA A 768 32.32 -11.32 -50.16
C ALA A 768 32.87 -11.56 -51.58
N ALA A 769 33.71 -12.59 -51.73
CA ALA A 769 34.21 -12.98 -53.03
C ALA A 769 32.99 -13.24 -53.92
N LEU A 770 32.83 -12.42 -54.96
CA LEU A 770 31.93 -12.75 -56.06
C LEU A 770 32.35 -14.16 -56.53
N PRO A 771 31.42 -15.13 -56.65
CA PRO A 771 31.79 -16.44 -57.15
C PRO A 771 32.41 -16.24 -58.53
N ASP A 772 33.67 -16.66 -58.66
CA ASP A 772 34.38 -16.69 -59.93
C ASP A 772 33.47 -17.36 -60.97
N ALA A 773 33.24 -16.65 -62.08
CA ALA A 773 32.67 -17.23 -63.28
C ALA A 773 33.67 -18.26 -63.83
N GLN A 774 33.70 -19.46 -63.22
CA GLN A 774 34.40 -20.60 -63.78
C GLN A 774 33.65 -21.03 -65.05
N GLY A 775 34.40 -21.01 -66.14
CA GLY A 775 33.95 -21.29 -67.49
C GLY A 775 33.08 -22.54 -67.59
N GLY A 776 31.92 -22.36 -68.22
CA GLY A 776 31.10 -23.46 -68.70
C GLY A 776 31.85 -24.19 -69.80
N ALA A 777 32.31 -25.40 -69.50
CA ALA A 777 32.57 -26.42 -70.49
C ALA A 777 31.22 -26.82 -71.13
N GLU A 778 31.15 -26.67 -72.45
CA GLU A 778 30.03 -27.12 -73.28
C GLU A 778 29.84 -28.62 -73.15
N GLY A 779 28.69 -29.02 -72.59
CA GLY A 779 28.12 -30.35 -72.75
C GLY A 779 27.03 -30.29 -73.82
N GLU A 780 27.24 -31.01 -74.91
CA GLU A 780 26.30 -31.19 -76.02
C GLU A 780 24.90 -31.60 -75.53
N GLY A 781 23.89 -30.80 -75.90
CA GLY A 781 22.48 -31.12 -75.72
C GLY A 781 21.70 -30.72 -76.97
N GLY A 782 21.34 -31.72 -77.77
CA GLY A 782 20.71 -31.58 -79.08
C GLY A 782 19.42 -30.74 -79.08
N GLY A 783 19.34 -29.86 -80.07
CA GLY A 783 18.26 -28.92 -80.28
C GLY A 783 16.97 -29.55 -80.87
N TRP A 784 15.85 -28.97 -80.44
CA TRP A 784 14.50 -29.14 -80.98
C TRP A 784 14.18 -27.93 -81.89
N ARG A 785 14.91 -26.83 -81.67
CA ARG A 785 14.84 -25.58 -82.44
C ARG A 785 15.62 -25.62 -83.76
N SER A 786 16.52 -26.59 -83.96
CA SER A 786 17.16 -26.86 -85.26
C SER A 786 16.22 -27.50 -86.28
N TRP A 787 15.03 -27.96 -85.85
CA TRP A 787 14.04 -28.60 -86.72
C TRP A 787 13.16 -27.62 -87.51
N PHE A 788 13.13 -26.34 -87.12
CA PHE A 788 12.26 -25.34 -87.75
C PHE A 788 12.97 -24.13 -88.38
N GLY A 789 14.31 -24.14 -88.51
CA GLY A 789 15.03 -23.22 -89.40
C GLY A 789 14.79 -21.72 -89.19
N LEU A 790 14.64 -21.27 -87.93
CA LEU A 790 14.31 -19.88 -87.58
C LEU A 790 15.44 -19.15 -86.83
N ASP A 791 16.69 -19.34 -87.25
CA ASP A 791 17.81 -18.57 -86.69
C ASP A 791 17.97 -17.23 -87.44
N ARG A 792 17.65 -16.13 -86.76
CA ARG A 792 17.97 -14.75 -87.17
C ARG A 792 19.18 -14.25 -86.38
N LYS A 793 20.19 -13.72 -87.08
CA LYS A 793 21.43 -13.13 -86.54
C LYS A 793 21.18 -11.87 -85.68
N PRO A 794 22.06 -11.57 -84.71
CA PRO A 794 21.91 -10.46 -83.76
C PRO A 794 22.48 -9.13 -84.26
N GLU A 795 21.90 -8.01 -83.80
CA GLU A 795 22.43 -6.65 -83.89
C GLU A 795 23.16 -6.24 -82.59
N PRO A 796 24.17 -5.35 -82.64
CA PRO A 796 25.07 -5.08 -81.52
C PRO A 796 24.57 -4.01 -80.54
N ALA A 797 25.18 -4.05 -79.34
CA ALA A 797 24.85 -3.33 -78.11
C ALA A 797 25.07 -1.80 -78.16
N ALA A 798 24.30 -1.09 -77.33
CA ALA A 798 24.53 0.32 -76.97
C ALA A 798 25.02 0.44 -75.51
N GLU A 799 26.01 1.32 -75.30
CA GLU A 799 26.68 1.62 -74.03
C GLU A 799 25.82 2.42 -73.02
N PRO A 800 26.17 2.37 -71.71
CA PRO A 800 25.44 3.04 -70.63
C PRO A 800 25.92 4.47 -70.34
N ALA A 801 24.99 5.35 -69.97
CA ALA A 801 25.22 6.74 -69.58
C ALA A 801 25.61 6.90 -68.09
N ALA A 802 26.54 7.84 -67.84
CA ALA A 802 27.17 8.14 -66.55
C ALA A 802 26.32 9.01 -65.59
N ALA A 803 26.65 8.94 -64.30
CA ALA A 803 26.04 9.63 -63.17
C ALA A 803 26.40 11.13 -63.06
N PRO A 804 25.54 11.97 -62.44
CA PRO A 804 25.88 13.36 -62.14
C PRO A 804 26.48 13.58 -60.73
N ALA A 805 27.44 14.50 -60.68
CA ALA A 805 28.23 14.89 -59.51
C ALA A 805 27.56 15.97 -58.62
N ALA A 806 28.11 16.09 -57.41
CA ALA A 806 27.68 16.89 -56.27
C ALA A 806 27.69 18.43 -56.48
N ALA A 807 26.82 19.13 -55.73
CA ALA A 807 26.74 20.58 -55.65
C ALA A 807 27.22 21.11 -54.29
N THR A 808 28.08 22.14 -54.34
CA THR A 808 28.61 22.97 -53.24
C THR A 808 27.63 24.07 -52.79
N PRO A 809 27.80 24.66 -51.57
CA PRO A 809 26.83 25.56 -50.94
C PRO A 809 27.08 27.06 -51.22
N PRO A 810 26.10 27.95 -50.99
CA PRO A 810 26.29 29.41 -51.10
C PRO A 810 26.48 30.12 -49.73
N PRO A 811 26.94 31.38 -49.72
CA PRO A 811 27.56 32.02 -48.57
C PRO A 811 26.62 32.90 -47.72
N SER A 812 27.18 33.31 -46.58
CA SER A 812 26.66 34.08 -45.45
C SER A 812 25.98 35.42 -45.75
N ARG A 813 24.87 35.68 -45.04
CA ARG A 813 24.60 36.91 -44.28
C ARG A 813 23.76 36.60 -43.06
#